data_AF-A0A4Y8I6Q4-F1
#
_entry.id   AF-A0A4Y8I6Q4-F1
#
_cell.length_a   1.000
_cell.length_b   1.000
_cell.length_c   1.000
_cell.angle_alpha   90.00
_cell.angle_beta   90.00
_cell.angle_gamma   90.00
#
_symmetry.space_group_name_H-M   'P 1'
#
loop_
_entity.id
_entity.type
_entity.pdbx_description
1 polymer ?
#
loop_
_entity_poly.entity_id
_entity_poly.type
_entity_poly.pdbx_seq_one_letter_code
_entity_poly.pdbx_strand_id
1 'polypeptide(L)'
;MSSEPKRKLAAIMFTDMVGYTALMQKDEDKARELIERHRAHMKPFVGKHGGEIIQYVGDGTFCRFDSAIEAVYSALEIQRVLEMEPEINLRIGIHVGDVVVKGEEVYGDGVNVASRLEPLAEPGGICVSHQVYENIKNQTGLSLTSLGKKDLKNVGEEMEVFAVTKSSESAPVTYDILKPALPANKSSMKWLGVAAVVTALVIVGLKIDFGTVEVESKEDINRLSIAVLPFENMSSDPENEFFADGITDAILTQLSKISDLKVIARTSVMQYKDVKPRISEIGKELGVANILEGSVQRAGNKVRIIAQLIDVETEEHLWVDTYDRELVDIFAIQSDVAKKIAAALKASLTPEEEKRINEKPTENMEAYDFYLRGNDYSTRSSDESNFKIGIQMYEKAVDLDPNFALAHSKLSIAHSDMYWFYYDRTEERLRRSKKAVDRALILNPNLPEAHVALGSYYYHGYLEYEKALKEFETAVDLGLNSAFLYLGIGAVQRRQGRMEEAIVNFKKAVELDPRSSIIAYNLAETFGLLRRYEEAERHLNKAISLRPDEMSNYFGKMYLYLQWDGDLQKARAVVAAAEQNAVSVRDPFYIVMIYYMSIYEKRFEDALSSLSKMDDRAIDNQFNYTHEYQMKAKMHGFLNNSGLEKTYYDSALTVYKNMIATDPDDNRLYSSLGLVYAGLNRKKDAIREGKKGVELLPISKEAWRGAYRLEDLAVIYAKVGEYDLAIDEIELLLSIPGDLSVNILRLDPKWDPLREHQRFIKLIAN
;
A
#
# COMPACT_ATOMS: atom_id res chain seq x y z
N MET A 1 -5.26 -26.62 -31.00
CA MET A 1 -3.80 -26.82 -30.86
C MET A 1 -3.29 -25.62 -30.08
N SER A 2 -3.11 -25.78 -28.77
CA SER A 2 -2.61 -24.72 -27.89
C SER A 2 -1.08 -24.74 -27.94
N SER A 3 -0.46 -23.61 -28.28
CA SER A 3 0.99 -23.48 -28.41
C SER A 3 1.64 -23.56 -27.03
N GLU A 4 2.45 -24.57 -26.77
CA GLU A 4 3.32 -24.63 -25.59
C GLU A 4 4.12 -23.32 -25.43
N PRO A 5 4.28 -22.81 -24.20
CA PRO A 5 5.04 -21.59 -23.96
C PRO A 5 6.49 -21.79 -24.40
N LYS A 6 6.93 -21.01 -25.38
CA LYS A 6 8.31 -21.07 -25.88
C LYS A 6 9.08 -19.89 -25.34
N ARG A 7 10.18 -20.19 -24.64
CA ARG A 7 11.21 -19.19 -24.34
C ARG A 7 11.99 -18.90 -25.60
N LYS A 8 12.10 -17.62 -25.94
CA LYS A 8 12.92 -17.14 -27.05
C LYS A 8 13.51 -15.79 -26.68
N LEU A 9 14.75 -15.56 -27.09
CA LEU A 9 15.35 -14.23 -27.06
C LEU A 9 14.65 -13.35 -28.10
N ALA A 10 14.12 -12.20 -27.68
CA ALA A 10 13.47 -11.25 -28.59
C ALA A 10 13.85 -9.81 -28.25
N ALA A 11 13.77 -8.93 -29.25
CA ALA A 11 13.86 -7.50 -29.05
C ALA A 11 12.46 -6.95 -28.74
N ILE A 12 12.35 -6.24 -27.62
CA ILE A 12 11.12 -5.67 -27.10
C ILE A 12 11.22 -4.16 -27.22
N MET A 13 10.21 -3.55 -27.84
CA MET A 13 10.10 -2.11 -28.03
C MET A 13 8.84 -1.61 -27.33
N PHE A 14 9.01 -0.62 -26.47
CA PHE A 14 7.92 0.15 -25.85
C PHE A 14 7.93 1.57 -26.36
N THR A 15 6.74 2.12 -26.60
CA THR A 15 6.55 3.53 -26.94
C THR A 15 5.59 4.19 -25.98
N ASP A 16 5.72 5.50 -25.78
CA ASP A 16 4.80 6.35 -25.01
C ASP A 16 4.62 7.71 -25.69
N MET A 17 3.44 8.33 -25.59
CA MET A 17 3.16 9.63 -26.21
C MET A 17 3.25 10.77 -25.20
N VAL A 18 4.21 11.66 -25.41
CA VAL A 18 4.50 12.75 -24.48
C VAL A 18 3.31 13.71 -24.37
N GLY A 19 2.80 13.88 -23.16
CA GLY A 19 1.73 14.83 -22.84
C GLY A 19 0.32 14.33 -23.19
N TYR A 20 0.18 13.08 -23.64
CA TYR A 20 -1.12 12.50 -23.99
C TYR A 20 -2.11 12.49 -22.82
N THR A 21 -1.67 12.07 -21.64
CA THR A 21 -2.53 12.01 -20.44
C THR A 21 -3.10 13.39 -20.08
N ALA A 22 -2.32 14.46 -20.27
CA ALA A 22 -2.78 15.83 -20.05
C ALA A 22 -3.75 16.30 -21.14
N LEU A 23 -3.58 15.84 -22.38
CA LEU A 23 -4.49 16.14 -23.48
C LEU A 23 -5.84 15.42 -23.33
N MET A 24 -5.84 14.14 -22.95
CA MET A 24 -7.05 13.35 -22.70
C MET A 24 -7.96 14.00 -21.64
N GLN A 25 -7.36 14.61 -20.61
CA GLN A 25 -8.11 15.35 -19.58
C GLN A 25 -8.68 16.69 -20.05
N LYS A 26 -8.07 17.29 -21.08
CA LYS A 26 -8.45 18.61 -21.59
C LYS A 26 -9.43 18.53 -22.77
N ASP A 27 -9.26 17.53 -23.62
CA ASP A 27 -9.99 17.35 -24.88
C ASP A 27 -9.94 15.87 -25.29
N GLU A 28 -10.94 15.12 -24.84
CA GLU A 28 -11.07 13.67 -25.04
C GLU A 28 -11.20 13.29 -26.52
N ASP A 29 -11.92 14.09 -27.32
CA ASP A 29 -12.09 13.83 -28.74
C ASP A 29 -10.78 14.00 -29.51
N LYS A 30 -10.02 15.06 -29.20
CA LYS A 30 -8.69 15.27 -29.80
C LYS A 30 -7.69 14.19 -29.38
N ALA A 31 -7.74 13.75 -28.13
CA ALA A 31 -6.90 12.65 -27.65
C ALA A 31 -7.23 11.32 -28.34
N ARG A 32 -8.52 11.02 -28.57
CA ARG A 32 -8.94 9.83 -29.31
C ARG A 32 -8.43 9.86 -30.77
N GLU A 33 -8.52 11.01 -31.44
CA GLU A 33 -7.99 11.19 -32.80
C GLU A 33 -6.48 10.94 -32.88
N LEU A 34 -5.71 11.48 -31.92
CA LEU A 34 -4.25 11.31 -31.89
C LEU A 34 -3.81 9.87 -31.62
N ILE A 35 -4.55 9.12 -30.78
CA ILE A 35 -4.30 7.68 -30.62
C ILE A 35 -4.55 6.93 -31.93
N GLU A 36 -5.64 7.22 -32.64
CA GLU A 36 -5.94 6.55 -33.91
C GLU A 36 -4.85 6.83 -34.95
N ARG A 37 -4.35 8.07 -35.03
CA ARG A 37 -3.23 8.46 -35.91
C ARG A 37 -1.92 7.79 -35.51
N HIS A 38 -1.57 7.81 -34.22
CA HIS A 38 -0.38 7.11 -33.69
C HIS A 38 -0.39 5.62 -34.07
N ARG A 39 -1.49 4.91 -33.79
CA ARG A 39 -1.62 3.48 -34.13
C ARG A 39 -1.52 3.23 -35.64
N ALA A 40 -2.03 4.16 -36.46
CA ALA A 40 -1.91 4.09 -37.91
C ALA A 40 -0.45 4.23 -38.39
N HIS A 41 0.38 5.03 -37.71
CA HIS A 41 1.81 5.16 -38.01
C HIS A 41 2.64 3.98 -37.52
N MET A 42 2.29 3.38 -36.38
CA MET A 42 3.05 2.24 -35.84
C MET A 42 2.96 0.99 -36.74
N LYS A 43 1.74 0.63 -37.17
CA LYS A 43 1.47 -0.63 -37.88
C LYS A 43 2.33 -0.87 -39.14
N PRO A 44 2.49 0.07 -40.09
CA PRO A 44 3.27 -0.15 -41.31
C PRO A 44 4.78 -0.31 -41.04
N PHE A 45 5.36 0.45 -40.12
CA PHE A 45 6.81 0.41 -39.86
C PHE A 45 7.21 -0.78 -38.97
N VAL A 46 6.36 -1.17 -38.02
CA VAL A 46 6.57 -2.39 -37.25
C VAL A 46 6.50 -3.61 -38.18
N GLY A 47 5.46 -3.71 -39.01
CA GLY A 47 5.32 -4.82 -39.95
C GLY A 47 6.40 -4.88 -41.04
N LYS A 48 6.83 -3.73 -41.58
CA LYS A 48 7.91 -3.64 -42.58
C LYS A 48 9.23 -4.24 -42.09
N HIS A 49 9.53 -4.09 -40.80
CA HIS A 49 10.74 -4.58 -40.15
C HIS A 49 10.55 -5.96 -39.48
N GLY A 50 9.49 -6.70 -39.85
CA GLY A 50 9.22 -8.04 -39.32
C GLY A 50 8.87 -8.06 -37.84
N GLY A 51 8.42 -6.93 -37.29
CA GLY A 51 7.91 -6.82 -35.93
C GLY A 51 6.42 -7.13 -35.84
N GLU A 52 5.99 -7.43 -34.62
CA GLU A 52 4.62 -7.72 -34.26
C GLU A 52 4.17 -6.79 -33.13
N ILE A 53 3.00 -6.16 -33.28
CA ILE A 53 2.38 -5.38 -32.21
C ILE A 53 1.66 -6.37 -31.30
N ILE A 54 2.11 -6.48 -30.05
CA ILE A 54 1.56 -7.40 -29.06
C ILE A 54 0.31 -6.81 -28.42
N GLN A 55 0.37 -5.55 -28.01
CA GLN A 55 -0.77 -4.84 -27.43
C GLN A 55 -0.58 -3.32 -27.51
N TYR A 56 -1.70 -2.60 -27.44
CA TYR A 56 -1.70 -1.17 -27.18
C TYR A 56 -1.90 -0.94 -25.69
N VAL A 57 -1.03 -0.14 -25.07
CA VAL A 57 -1.04 0.14 -23.62
C VAL A 57 -1.35 1.62 -23.43
N GLY A 58 -2.63 1.96 -23.31
CA GLY A 58 -3.06 3.37 -23.33
C GLY A 58 -2.70 4.05 -24.65
N ASP A 59 -1.85 5.07 -24.56
CA ASP A 59 -1.22 5.81 -25.65
C ASP A 59 0.13 5.24 -26.12
N GLY A 60 0.64 4.24 -25.40
CA GLY A 60 1.81 3.48 -25.77
C GLY A 60 1.53 2.26 -26.64
N THR A 61 2.59 1.73 -27.26
CA THR A 61 2.54 0.48 -28.04
C THR A 61 3.64 -0.46 -27.59
N PHE A 62 3.28 -1.73 -27.34
CA PHE A 62 4.22 -2.79 -27.04
C PHE A 62 4.42 -3.66 -28.29
N CYS A 63 5.66 -3.68 -28.81
CA CYS A 63 6.05 -4.44 -29.98
C CYS A 63 7.14 -5.47 -29.67
N ARG A 64 7.16 -6.56 -30.44
CA ARG A 64 8.18 -7.60 -30.43
C ARG A 64 8.84 -7.73 -31.81
N PHE A 65 10.15 -7.90 -31.82
CA PHE A 65 10.94 -8.19 -33.02
C PHE A 65 11.85 -9.39 -32.76
N ASP A 66 12.12 -10.16 -33.81
CA ASP A 66 13.10 -11.24 -33.77
C ASP A 66 14.55 -10.73 -33.90
N SER A 67 14.74 -9.44 -34.20
CA SER A 67 16.05 -8.79 -34.40
C SER A 67 16.11 -7.43 -33.72
N ALA A 68 17.17 -7.21 -32.94
CA ALA A 68 17.45 -5.92 -32.30
C ALA A 68 17.73 -4.81 -33.32
N ILE A 69 18.38 -5.16 -34.43
CA ILE A 69 18.71 -4.24 -35.51
C ILE A 69 17.43 -3.76 -36.20
N GLU A 70 16.51 -4.69 -36.49
CA GLU A 70 15.22 -4.36 -37.12
C GLU A 70 14.32 -3.53 -36.20
N ALA A 71 14.32 -3.81 -34.89
CA ALA A 71 13.61 -2.98 -33.92
C ALA A 71 14.11 -1.53 -33.92
N VAL A 72 15.43 -1.32 -33.97
CA VAL A 72 16.04 0.01 -34.00
C VAL A 72 15.75 0.73 -35.32
N TYR A 73 15.82 0.06 -36.47
CA TYR A 73 15.46 0.68 -37.74
C TYR A 73 13.97 1.03 -37.83
N SER A 74 13.10 0.16 -37.31
CA SER A 74 11.66 0.45 -37.19
C SER A 74 11.43 1.71 -36.37
N ALA A 75 12.05 1.82 -35.19
CA ALA A 75 11.96 2.99 -34.33
C ALA A 75 12.46 4.27 -35.02
N LEU A 76 13.57 4.20 -35.77
CA LEU A 76 14.09 5.35 -36.52
C LEU A 76 13.16 5.81 -37.65
N GLU A 77 12.51 4.88 -38.36
CA GLU A 77 11.52 5.24 -39.38
C GLU A 77 10.24 5.83 -38.76
N ILE A 78 9.78 5.27 -37.63
CA ILE A 78 8.65 5.81 -36.87
C ILE A 78 8.94 7.26 -36.44
N GLN A 79 10.08 7.50 -35.79
CA GLN A 79 10.44 8.86 -35.36
C GLN A 79 10.53 9.83 -36.55
N ARG A 80 11.08 9.39 -37.68
CA ARG A 80 11.18 10.21 -38.89
C ARG A 80 9.83 10.61 -39.49
N VAL A 81 8.85 9.71 -39.49
CA VAL A 81 7.52 10.04 -40.01
C VAL A 81 6.78 10.97 -39.05
N LEU A 82 6.98 10.79 -37.75
CA LEU A 82 6.41 11.65 -36.72
C LEU A 82 7.04 13.05 -36.66
N GLU A 83 8.21 13.28 -37.26
CA GLU A 83 8.72 14.65 -37.50
C GLU A 83 7.73 15.51 -38.32
N MET A 84 6.91 14.89 -39.16
CA MET A 84 5.87 15.57 -39.95
C MET A 84 4.54 15.70 -39.19
N GLU A 85 4.41 15.10 -38.00
CA GLU A 85 3.23 15.15 -37.14
C GLU A 85 3.61 15.66 -35.73
N PRO A 86 3.88 16.98 -35.56
CA PRO A 86 4.41 17.54 -34.31
C PRO A 86 3.45 17.41 -33.11
N GLU A 87 2.19 17.03 -33.34
CA GLU A 87 1.21 16.72 -32.29
C GLU A 87 1.41 15.33 -31.67
N ILE A 88 2.17 14.44 -32.32
CA ILE A 88 2.47 13.08 -31.86
C ILE A 88 3.97 12.99 -31.57
N ASN A 89 4.33 13.16 -30.31
CA ASN A 89 5.71 13.11 -29.87
C ASN A 89 5.96 11.83 -29.06
N LEU A 90 6.67 10.86 -29.65
CA LEU A 90 6.89 9.56 -29.04
C LEU A 90 8.27 9.46 -28.37
N ARG A 91 8.29 8.76 -27.25
CA ARG A 91 9.49 8.19 -26.66
C ARG A 91 9.54 6.70 -26.97
N ILE A 92 10.74 6.16 -27.19
CA ILE A 92 10.92 4.74 -27.54
C ILE A 92 12.04 4.13 -26.71
N GLY A 93 11.76 2.97 -26.10
CA GLY A 93 12.71 2.15 -25.35
C GLY A 93 12.86 0.76 -25.96
N ILE A 94 14.09 0.29 -26.18
CA ILE A 94 14.36 -1.03 -26.78
C ILE A 94 15.33 -1.86 -25.94
N HIS A 95 14.97 -3.11 -25.66
CA HIS A 95 15.81 -4.08 -24.99
C HIS A 95 15.74 -5.47 -25.65
N VAL A 96 16.81 -6.27 -25.48
CA VAL A 96 16.87 -7.66 -25.92
C VAL A 96 17.02 -8.54 -24.69
N GLY A 97 16.03 -9.38 -24.44
CA GLY A 97 16.02 -10.27 -23.30
C GLY A 97 15.19 -11.53 -23.56
N ASP A 98 15.29 -12.48 -22.65
CA ASP A 98 14.49 -13.69 -22.71
C ASP A 98 13.03 -13.35 -22.43
N VAL A 99 12.16 -13.76 -23.36
CA VAL A 99 10.72 -13.64 -23.20
C VAL A 99 10.04 -15.00 -23.36
N VAL A 100 8.98 -15.21 -22.59
CA VAL A 100 8.07 -16.34 -22.71
C VAL A 100 6.93 -15.88 -23.59
N VAL A 101 6.75 -16.55 -24.73
CA VAL A 101 5.63 -16.29 -25.65
C VAL A 101 4.61 -17.41 -25.48
N LYS A 102 3.36 -17.06 -25.15
CA LYS A 102 2.22 -17.99 -25.02
C LYS A 102 1.02 -17.42 -25.77
N GLY A 103 0.73 -17.94 -26.96
CA GLY A 103 -0.30 -17.36 -27.84
C GLY A 103 0.13 -15.97 -28.33
N GLU A 104 -0.73 -14.96 -28.14
CA GLU A 104 -0.44 -13.55 -28.47
C GLU A 104 0.22 -12.79 -27.31
N GLU A 105 0.42 -13.42 -26.14
CA GLU A 105 0.96 -12.75 -24.95
C GLU A 105 2.48 -12.97 -24.80
N VAL A 106 3.17 -11.91 -24.35
CA VAL A 106 4.63 -11.87 -24.19
C VAL A 106 4.97 -11.35 -22.80
N TYR A 107 5.65 -12.17 -21.99
CA TYR A 107 6.06 -11.83 -20.62
C TYR A 107 7.52 -12.20 -20.37
N GLY A 108 8.18 -11.50 -19.44
CA GLY A 108 9.55 -11.81 -19.04
C GLY A 108 10.34 -10.56 -18.65
N ASP A 109 11.54 -10.78 -18.13
CA ASP A 109 12.44 -9.71 -17.69
C ASP A 109 12.73 -8.70 -18.82
N GLY A 110 12.80 -9.19 -20.07
CA GLY A 110 13.02 -8.33 -21.22
C GLY A 110 11.93 -7.27 -21.46
N VAL A 111 10.68 -7.53 -21.04
CA VAL A 111 9.55 -6.59 -21.11
C VAL A 111 9.69 -5.51 -20.04
N ASN A 112 10.11 -5.90 -18.83
CA ASN A 112 10.34 -4.98 -17.71
C ASN A 112 11.48 -4.01 -18.01
N VAL A 113 12.58 -4.47 -18.61
CA VAL A 113 13.70 -3.60 -18.94
C VAL A 113 13.31 -2.60 -20.04
N ALA A 114 12.67 -3.05 -21.12
CA ALA A 114 12.30 -2.16 -22.24
C ALA A 114 11.35 -1.04 -21.84
N SER A 115 10.33 -1.33 -21.02
CA SER A 115 9.37 -0.33 -20.51
C SER A 115 10.01 0.69 -19.57
N ARG A 116 11.17 0.39 -18.97
CA ARG A 116 11.93 1.32 -18.12
C ARG A 116 12.96 2.15 -18.90
N LEU A 117 13.31 1.72 -20.10
CA LEU A 117 14.20 2.47 -20.99
C LEU A 117 13.46 3.56 -21.75
N GLU A 118 12.19 3.35 -22.08
CA GLU A 118 11.36 4.32 -22.81
C GLU A 118 11.32 5.69 -22.11
N PRO A 119 11.05 5.80 -20.79
CA PRO A 119 10.96 7.10 -20.12
C PRO A 119 12.29 7.86 -20.06
N LEU A 120 13.42 7.18 -20.31
CA LEU A 120 14.74 7.80 -20.38
C LEU A 120 15.00 8.46 -21.73
N ALA A 121 14.19 8.18 -22.75
CA ALA A 121 14.27 8.87 -24.02
C ALA A 121 13.71 10.29 -23.90
N GLU A 122 14.42 11.25 -24.49
CA GLU A 122 13.85 12.57 -24.73
C GLU A 122 12.64 12.46 -25.67
N PRO A 123 11.68 13.41 -25.65
CA PRO A 123 10.59 13.45 -26.62
C PRO A 123 11.13 13.40 -28.07
N GLY A 124 10.74 12.38 -28.85
CA GLY A 124 11.22 12.13 -30.20
C GLY A 124 12.51 11.26 -30.24
N GLY A 125 12.95 10.79 -29.08
CA GLY A 125 14.19 10.03 -28.89
C GLY A 125 13.98 8.51 -28.84
N ILE A 126 15.10 7.80 -28.94
CA ILE A 126 15.18 6.35 -28.82
C ILE A 126 16.27 6.01 -27.81
N CYS A 127 15.93 5.28 -26.75
CA CYS A 127 16.86 4.74 -25.76
C CYS A 127 16.97 3.22 -25.87
N VAL A 128 18.19 2.70 -25.74
CA VAL A 128 18.46 1.28 -25.83
C VAL A 128 19.37 0.80 -24.71
N SER A 129 19.17 -0.43 -24.26
CA SER A 129 20.06 -1.10 -23.29
C SER A 129 21.46 -1.37 -23.85
N HIS A 130 22.43 -1.60 -22.96
CA HIS A 130 23.76 -2.11 -23.33
C HIS A 130 23.70 -3.36 -24.23
N GLN A 131 22.76 -4.28 -23.98
CA GLN A 131 22.61 -5.49 -24.80
C GLN A 131 22.19 -5.19 -26.24
N VAL A 132 21.34 -4.19 -26.45
CA VAL A 132 20.96 -3.73 -27.78
C VAL A 132 22.11 -2.95 -28.43
N TYR A 133 22.82 -2.12 -27.66
CA TYR A 133 24.03 -1.44 -28.12
C TYR A 133 25.05 -2.44 -28.67
N GLU A 134 25.35 -3.52 -27.96
CA GLU A 134 26.28 -4.56 -28.39
C GLU A 134 25.87 -5.20 -29.73
N ASN A 135 24.57 -5.32 -29.98
CA ASN A 135 24.03 -5.86 -31.24
C ASN A 135 24.11 -4.87 -32.41
N ILE A 136 24.11 -3.55 -32.15
CA ILE A 136 24.03 -2.51 -33.19
C ILE A 136 25.29 -1.64 -33.33
N LYS A 137 26.28 -1.75 -32.43
CA LYS A 137 27.47 -0.88 -32.43
C LYS A 137 28.32 -0.91 -33.69
N ASN A 138 28.22 -1.98 -34.47
CA ASN A 138 28.92 -2.15 -35.74
C ASN A 138 28.08 -1.73 -36.96
N GLN A 139 26.84 -1.28 -36.76
CA GLN A 139 25.97 -0.83 -37.85
C GLN A 139 26.40 0.55 -38.34
N THR A 140 26.67 0.66 -39.63
CA THR A 140 26.99 1.95 -40.26
C THR A 140 25.75 2.82 -40.36
N GLY A 141 25.87 4.11 -40.07
CA GLY A 141 24.75 5.06 -40.19
C GLY A 141 24.00 5.36 -38.88
N LEU A 142 24.47 4.81 -37.75
CA LEU A 142 23.93 5.08 -36.41
C LEU A 142 24.94 5.86 -35.57
N SER A 143 24.45 6.83 -34.81
CA SER A 143 25.19 7.48 -33.73
C SER A 143 24.65 6.97 -32.40
N LEU A 144 25.54 6.45 -31.55
CA LEU A 144 25.21 5.82 -30.27
C LEU A 144 25.89 6.61 -29.15
N THR A 145 25.11 7.30 -28.33
CA THR A 145 25.63 8.15 -27.25
C THR A 145 25.30 7.52 -25.89
N SER A 146 26.32 7.23 -25.08
CA SER A 146 26.09 6.73 -23.71
C SER A 146 25.43 7.82 -22.86
N LEU A 147 24.35 7.44 -22.17
CA LEU A 147 23.66 8.24 -21.15
C LEU A 147 24.15 7.88 -19.74
N GLY A 148 25.19 7.05 -19.64
CA GLY A 148 25.74 6.52 -18.40
C GLY A 148 25.01 5.30 -17.86
N LYS A 149 25.49 4.81 -16.72
CA LYS A 149 24.83 3.75 -15.96
C LYS A 149 23.57 4.29 -15.28
N LYS A 150 22.47 3.57 -15.41
CA LYS A 150 21.17 3.88 -14.83
C LYS A 150 20.72 2.71 -13.97
N ASP A 151 20.19 3.03 -12.80
CA ASP A 151 19.51 2.07 -11.95
C ASP A 151 18.05 1.96 -12.41
N LEU A 152 17.65 0.78 -12.91
CA LEU A 152 16.37 0.57 -13.58
C LEU A 152 15.39 -0.21 -12.68
N LYS A 153 14.94 0.37 -11.55
CA LYS A 153 14.08 -0.30 -10.53
C LYS A 153 14.30 -1.82 -10.51
N ASN A 154 13.37 -2.74 -10.77
CA ASN A 154 13.58 -4.19 -10.57
C ASN A 154 14.52 -4.91 -11.60
N VAL A 155 15.70 -4.36 -11.90
CA VAL A 155 16.75 -4.95 -12.73
C VAL A 155 17.99 -5.06 -11.83
N GLY A 156 18.45 -6.27 -11.55
CA GLY A 156 19.38 -6.56 -10.44
C GLY A 156 20.77 -5.90 -10.49
N GLU A 157 21.13 -5.19 -11.57
CA GLU A 157 22.40 -4.48 -11.72
C GLU A 157 22.20 -3.15 -12.48
N GLU A 158 23.07 -2.16 -12.21
CA GLU A 158 23.11 -0.90 -12.97
C GLU A 158 23.38 -1.17 -14.45
N MET A 159 22.49 -0.68 -15.32
CA MET A 159 22.57 -0.89 -16.77
C MET A 159 23.05 0.36 -17.48
N GLU A 160 24.04 0.24 -18.37
CA GLU A 160 24.40 1.34 -19.26
C GLU A 160 23.35 1.53 -20.36
N VAL A 161 22.90 2.77 -20.55
CA VAL A 161 21.84 3.14 -21.51
C VAL A 161 22.42 4.02 -22.60
N PHE A 162 21.96 3.84 -23.84
CA PHE A 162 22.44 4.58 -25.00
C PHE A 162 21.29 5.25 -25.73
N ALA A 163 21.47 6.51 -26.11
CA ALA A 163 20.59 7.19 -27.06
C ALA A 163 21.01 6.84 -28.50
N VAL A 164 20.05 6.59 -29.38
CA VAL A 164 20.27 6.23 -30.78
C VAL A 164 19.73 7.32 -31.69
N THR A 165 20.57 7.81 -32.61
CA THR A 165 20.17 8.73 -33.68
C THR A 165 20.75 8.29 -35.03
N LYS A 166 20.14 8.71 -36.14
CA LYS A 166 20.67 8.44 -37.48
C LYS A 166 21.81 9.41 -37.79
N SER A 167 23.00 8.91 -38.11
CA SER A 167 24.12 9.79 -38.47
C SER A 167 23.84 10.42 -39.84
N SER A 168 23.85 11.74 -39.93
CA SER A 168 23.78 12.45 -41.20
C SER A 168 25.10 12.28 -41.99
N GLU A 169 25.00 11.54 -43.10
CA GLU A 169 25.91 11.44 -44.26
C GLU A 169 27.09 10.42 -44.27
N SER A 170 27.18 9.72 -45.42
CA SER A 170 28.20 8.79 -45.97
C SER A 170 29.61 9.39 -46.10
N ALA A 171 30.80 8.74 -46.05
CA ALA A 171 31.38 7.47 -46.58
C ALA A 171 32.87 7.37 -46.09
N PRO A 172 33.81 6.51 -46.59
CA PRO A 172 33.84 5.05 -46.83
C PRO A 172 34.98 4.29 -46.08
N VAL A 173 34.78 2.97 -45.86
CA VAL A 173 35.72 1.80 -45.86
C VAL A 173 37.16 1.96 -45.35
N THR A 174 37.56 1.17 -44.34
CA THR A 174 38.69 0.19 -44.46
C THR A 174 38.63 -0.91 -43.38
N TYR A 175 38.69 -2.17 -43.81
CA TYR A 175 39.00 -3.33 -42.97
C TYR A 175 40.53 -3.49 -42.94
N ASP A 176 41.14 -3.72 -41.78
CA ASP A 176 42.41 -4.44 -41.72
C ASP A 176 42.60 -5.25 -40.42
N ILE A 177 43.40 -6.31 -40.55
CA ILE A 177 43.30 -7.60 -39.88
C ILE A 177 44.41 -7.75 -38.80
N LEU A 178 44.19 -8.67 -37.83
CA LEU A 178 45.17 -9.47 -37.04
C LEU A 178 45.56 -9.04 -35.59
N LYS A 179 45.08 -9.87 -34.65
CA LYS A 179 45.58 -10.37 -33.32
C LYS A 179 47.11 -10.29 -33.04
N PRO A 180 47.63 -10.66 -31.82
CA PRO A 180 47.20 -10.41 -30.42
C PRO A 180 48.37 -10.16 -29.41
N ALA A 181 48.02 -9.98 -28.12
CA ALA A 181 48.75 -10.34 -26.87
C ALA A 181 49.84 -9.42 -26.23
N LEU A 182 49.63 -9.26 -24.90
CA LEU A 182 50.36 -8.67 -23.74
C LEU A 182 51.88 -8.99 -23.62
N PRO A 183 52.71 -8.49 -22.64
CA PRO A 183 52.41 -7.82 -21.34
C PRO A 183 53.39 -6.69 -20.84
N ALA A 184 53.01 -6.09 -19.68
CA ALA A 184 53.78 -5.57 -18.52
C ALA A 184 55.21 -4.96 -18.66
N ASN A 185 55.47 -3.80 -18.02
CA ASN A 185 56.25 -3.69 -16.77
C ASN A 185 56.44 -2.25 -16.21
N LYS A 186 56.15 -2.11 -14.91
CA LYS A 186 56.88 -1.47 -13.78
C LYS A 186 57.51 -0.06 -13.80
N SER A 187 57.32 0.55 -12.61
CA SER A 187 58.24 1.39 -11.80
C SER A 187 58.00 2.90 -11.90
N SER A 188 57.96 3.72 -10.84
CA SER A 188 58.43 3.59 -9.46
C SER A 188 57.82 4.66 -8.53
N MET A 189 57.53 4.22 -7.30
CA MET A 189 57.85 4.85 -6.01
C MET A 189 57.22 6.20 -5.55
N LYS A 190 56.19 6.03 -4.70
CA LYS A 190 55.99 6.52 -3.32
C LYS A 190 56.44 7.94 -2.91
N TRP A 191 55.48 8.71 -2.36
CA TRP A 191 55.64 9.32 -1.03
C TRP A 191 54.46 8.91 -0.14
N LEU A 192 54.80 8.39 1.04
CA LEU A 192 53.91 7.89 2.09
C LEU A 192 54.10 8.86 3.25
N GLY A 193 53.01 9.49 3.71
CA GLY A 193 53.06 10.35 4.88
C GLY A 193 51.73 11.05 5.10
N VAL A 194 50.96 10.55 6.08
CA VAL A 194 49.70 11.09 6.64
C VAL A 194 48.42 10.46 6.08
N ALA A 195 48.22 9.16 6.34
CA ALA A 195 46.90 8.51 6.34
C ALA A 195 46.88 7.25 7.25
N ALA A 196 47.63 7.27 8.36
CA ALA A 196 47.69 6.14 9.30
C ALA A 196 47.15 6.48 10.72
N VAL A 197 46.53 7.67 10.89
CA VAL A 197 45.91 8.07 12.17
C VAL A 197 44.38 8.24 12.05
N VAL A 198 43.82 8.31 10.84
CA VAL A 198 42.36 8.42 10.65
C VAL A 198 41.69 7.05 10.48
N THR A 199 42.41 6.02 10.02
CA THR A 199 41.82 4.68 9.80
C THR A 199 41.73 3.84 11.08
N ALA A 200 42.40 4.23 12.17
CA ALA A 200 42.31 3.56 13.47
C ALA A 200 41.30 4.22 14.44
N LEU A 201 40.77 5.40 14.10
CA LEU A 201 39.71 6.07 14.87
C LEU A 201 38.31 5.96 14.24
N VAL A 202 38.21 5.45 13.00
CA VAL A 202 36.92 5.16 12.35
C VAL A 202 36.45 3.71 12.57
N ILE A 203 37.32 2.80 13.01
CA ILE A 203 36.95 1.41 13.36
C ILE A 203 36.66 1.21 14.87
N VAL A 204 36.85 2.26 15.70
CA VAL A 204 36.51 2.24 17.14
C VAL A 204 35.46 3.31 17.53
N GLY A 205 34.91 4.07 16.56
CA GLY A 205 34.02 5.21 16.82
C GLY A 205 32.62 5.17 16.17
N LEU A 206 32.21 4.04 15.57
CA LEU A 206 30.85 3.84 15.04
C LEU A 206 30.21 2.56 15.62
N LYS A 207 30.40 2.34 16.92
CA LYS A 207 29.29 1.85 17.76
C LYS A 207 28.43 3.06 18.12
N ILE A 208 27.68 3.58 17.14
CA ILE A 208 26.46 4.30 17.49
C ILE A 208 25.53 3.21 17.97
N ASP A 209 25.38 3.22 19.29
CA ASP A 209 24.47 2.43 20.10
C ASP A 209 23.04 2.73 19.62
N PHE A 210 22.65 2.16 18.48
CA PHE A 210 21.27 1.80 18.26
C PHE A 210 20.97 0.86 19.41
N GLY A 211 20.19 1.34 20.39
CA GLY A 211 19.64 0.56 21.47
C GLY A 211 18.83 -0.60 20.93
N THR A 212 19.56 -1.61 20.46
CA THR A 212 19.24 -3.01 20.67
C THR A 212 19.29 -3.13 22.18
N VAL A 213 18.15 -2.87 22.81
CA VAL A 213 17.80 -3.73 23.92
C VAL A 213 17.70 -5.12 23.28
N GLU A 214 18.84 -5.81 23.18
CA GLU A 214 18.89 -7.25 23.25
C GLU A 214 18.31 -7.58 24.63
N VAL A 215 16.99 -7.56 24.70
CA VAL A 215 16.31 -8.57 25.50
C VAL A 215 16.50 -9.85 24.68
N GLU A 216 17.69 -10.45 24.76
CA GLU A 216 17.80 -11.90 24.68
C GLU A 216 17.08 -12.47 25.92
N SER A 217 15.77 -12.28 25.99
CA SER A 217 14.97 -13.41 26.39
C SER A 217 15.01 -14.29 25.15
N LYS A 218 15.63 -15.46 25.25
CA LYS A 218 15.08 -16.63 24.56
C LYS A 218 13.63 -16.69 25.01
N GLU A 219 12.73 -15.97 24.35
CA GLU A 219 11.32 -16.29 24.43
C GLU A 219 11.26 -17.72 23.94
N ASP A 220 10.84 -18.61 24.84
CA ASP A 220 10.68 -20.02 24.54
C ASP A 220 9.64 -20.07 23.42
N ILE A 221 10.10 -20.24 22.17
CA ILE A 221 9.23 -20.25 21.00
C ILE A 221 8.21 -21.34 21.27
N ASN A 222 6.92 -20.96 21.31
CA ASN A 222 5.85 -21.90 21.61
C ASN A 222 5.95 -23.09 20.64
N ARG A 223 6.19 -24.30 21.16
CA ARG A 223 6.31 -25.53 20.34
C ARG A 223 5.04 -25.86 19.56
N LEU A 224 3.89 -25.29 19.94
CA LEU A 224 2.61 -25.41 19.25
C LEU A 224 2.33 -24.21 18.31
N SER A 225 3.37 -23.48 17.92
CA SER A 225 3.26 -22.42 16.91
C SER A 225 3.54 -22.94 15.51
N ILE A 226 2.73 -22.51 14.54
CA ILE A 226 2.76 -22.98 13.16
C ILE A 226 2.53 -21.84 12.17
N ALA A 227 3.31 -21.83 11.10
CA ALA A 227 3.06 -21.04 9.90
C ALA A 227 2.71 -21.95 8.72
N VAL A 228 1.71 -21.58 7.92
CA VAL A 228 1.36 -22.29 6.68
C VAL A 228 1.86 -21.47 5.50
N LEU A 229 2.90 -21.93 4.82
CA LEU A 229 3.43 -21.25 3.65
C LEU A 229 2.48 -21.37 2.45
N PRO A 230 2.52 -20.40 1.51
CA PRO A 230 1.76 -20.48 0.26
C PRO A 230 2.07 -21.79 -0.47
N PHE A 231 1.04 -22.60 -0.70
CA PHE A 231 1.18 -23.86 -1.42
C PHE A 231 1.58 -23.59 -2.87
N GLU A 232 2.56 -24.33 -3.37
CA GLU A 232 3.02 -24.18 -4.74
C GLU A 232 1.97 -24.70 -5.74
N ASN A 233 1.59 -23.89 -6.73
CA ASN A 233 0.75 -24.36 -7.83
C ASN A 233 1.57 -25.17 -8.84
N MET A 234 1.36 -26.48 -8.89
CA MET A 234 1.98 -27.40 -9.85
C MET A 234 1.11 -27.64 -11.11
N SER A 235 0.06 -26.84 -11.29
CA SER A 235 -0.83 -26.90 -12.46
C SER A 235 -0.31 -25.99 -13.57
N SER A 236 -0.56 -26.34 -14.84
CA SER A 236 -0.13 -25.54 -16.01
C SER A 236 -0.98 -24.28 -16.27
N ASP A 237 -2.11 -24.16 -15.59
CA ASP A 237 -3.07 -23.07 -15.76
C ASP A 237 -2.85 -22.00 -14.67
N PRO A 238 -2.53 -20.75 -15.04
CA PRO A 238 -2.39 -19.63 -14.10
C PRO A 238 -3.66 -19.38 -13.27
N GLU A 239 -4.86 -19.69 -13.79
CA GLU A 239 -6.11 -19.56 -13.04
C GLU A 239 -6.14 -20.46 -11.78
N ASN A 240 -5.32 -21.53 -11.74
CA ASN A 240 -5.20 -22.41 -10.58
C ASN A 240 -4.26 -21.87 -9.49
N GLU A 241 -3.58 -20.75 -9.72
CA GLU A 241 -2.78 -20.11 -8.68
C GLU A 241 -3.68 -19.59 -7.55
N PHE A 242 -4.80 -18.98 -7.95
CA PHE A 242 -5.86 -18.58 -7.04
C PHE A 242 -6.35 -19.75 -6.16
N PHE A 243 -6.48 -20.93 -6.77
CA PHE A 243 -6.88 -22.14 -6.08
C PHE A 243 -5.85 -22.58 -5.03
N ALA A 244 -4.55 -22.56 -5.34
CA ALA A 244 -3.49 -22.91 -4.38
C ALA A 244 -3.43 -21.94 -3.19
N ASP A 245 -3.56 -20.64 -3.43
CA ASP A 245 -3.67 -19.63 -2.37
C ASP A 245 -4.92 -19.86 -1.51
N GLY A 246 -6.03 -20.25 -2.15
CA GLY A 246 -7.28 -20.60 -1.47
C GLY A 246 -7.15 -21.84 -0.57
N ILE A 247 -6.38 -22.86 -0.97
CA ILE A 247 -6.06 -24.01 -0.12
C ILE A 247 -5.24 -23.60 1.10
N THR A 248 -4.25 -22.72 0.89
CA THR A 248 -3.44 -22.17 1.98
C THR A 248 -4.31 -21.48 3.02
N ASP A 249 -5.19 -20.57 2.59
CA ASP A 249 -6.11 -19.83 3.46
C ASP A 249 -7.09 -20.76 4.19
N ALA A 250 -7.57 -21.79 3.49
CA ALA A 250 -8.50 -22.75 4.07
C ALA A 250 -7.85 -23.63 5.16
N ILE A 251 -6.63 -24.11 4.95
CA ILE A 251 -5.88 -24.87 5.95
C ILE A 251 -5.59 -23.98 7.17
N LEU A 252 -5.14 -22.74 6.94
CA LEU A 252 -4.90 -21.77 8.00
C LEU A 252 -6.17 -21.54 8.84
N THR A 253 -7.32 -21.39 8.18
CA THR A 253 -8.63 -21.23 8.81
C THR A 253 -9.04 -22.45 9.63
N GLN A 254 -8.71 -23.68 9.20
CA GLN A 254 -9.01 -24.87 10.01
C GLN A 254 -8.08 -24.99 11.23
N LEU A 255 -6.80 -24.67 11.07
CA LEU A 255 -5.84 -24.70 12.17
C LEU A 255 -6.14 -23.63 13.23
N SER A 256 -6.61 -22.45 12.83
CA SER A 256 -6.94 -21.37 13.77
C SER A 256 -8.13 -21.67 14.68
N LYS A 257 -8.94 -22.70 14.36
CA LYS A 257 -10.01 -23.21 15.22
C LYS A 257 -9.50 -24.01 16.42
N ILE A 258 -8.23 -24.40 16.42
CA ILE A 258 -7.59 -25.18 17.49
C ILE A 258 -6.92 -24.20 18.44
N SER A 259 -7.50 -24.00 19.62
CA SER A 259 -7.10 -22.96 20.56
C SER A 259 -5.69 -23.16 21.11
N ASP A 260 -5.22 -24.41 21.14
CA ASP A 260 -3.88 -24.80 21.59
C ASP A 260 -2.77 -24.41 20.59
N LEU A 261 -3.15 -24.15 19.32
CA LEU A 261 -2.21 -23.75 18.27
C LEU A 261 -2.06 -22.23 18.17
N LYS A 262 -0.82 -21.75 18.09
CA LYS A 262 -0.51 -20.39 17.65
C LYS A 262 -0.32 -20.40 16.13
N VAL A 263 -1.34 -20.02 15.38
CA VAL A 263 -1.31 -20.00 13.91
C VAL A 263 -0.97 -18.61 13.40
N ILE A 264 0.05 -18.51 12.54
CA ILE A 264 0.44 -17.25 11.89
C ILE A 264 -0.51 -16.91 10.74
N ALA A 265 -0.93 -15.65 10.67
CA ALA A 265 -1.89 -15.14 9.70
C ALA A 265 -1.35 -15.12 8.26
N ARG A 266 -2.28 -15.18 7.29
CA ARG A 266 -2.01 -15.22 5.85
C ARG A 266 -1.09 -14.09 5.40
N THR A 267 -1.41 -12.87 5.79
CA THR A 267 -0.64 -11.64 5.52
C THR A 267 0.85 -11.78 5.83
N SER A 268 1.20 -12.47 6.91
CA SER A 268 2.60 -12.72 7.28
C SER A 268 3.29 -13.81 6.46
N VAL A 269 2.57 -14.81 5.97
CA VAL A 269 3.16 -15.92 5.20
C VAL A 269 3.20 -15.65 3.69
N MET A 270 2.28 -14.84 3.16
CA MET A 270 2.16 -14.60 1.71
C MET A 270 3.39 -13.94 1.07
N GLN A 271 4.22 -13.24 1.85
CA GLN A 271 5.46 -12.65 1.33
C GLN A 271 6.56 -13.66 1.01
N TYR A 272 6.42 -14.91 1.46
CA TYR A 272 7.32 -16.00 1.11
C TYR A 272 6.87 -16.79 -0.13
N LYS A 273 5.86 -16.30 -0.86
CA LYS A 273 5.35 -16.97 -2.07
C LYS A 273 6.40 -17.02 -3.18
N ASP A 274 7.03 -15.89 -3.45
CA ASP A 274 7.98 -15.73 -4.58
C ASP A 274 9.45 -15.76 -4.14
N VAL A 275 9.70 -15.91 -2.84
CA VAL A 275 11.04 -15.90 -2.24
C VAL A 275 11.20 -17.17 -1.43
N LYS A 276 12.35 -17.85 -1.56
CA LYS A 276 12.64 -19.10 -0.86
C LYS A 276 13.81 -18.97 0.14
N PRO A 277 13.64 -18.23 1.26
CA PRO A 277 14.61 -18.26 2.36
C PRO A 277 14.69 -19.67 2.97
N ARG A 278 15.66 -19.89 3.85
CA ARG A 278 15.74 -21.16 4.59
C ARG A 278 14.60 -21.25 5.61
N ILE A 279 14.09 -22.46 5.86
CA ILE A 279 13.02 -22.73 6.84
C ILE A 279 13.37 -22.15 8.22
N SER A 280 14.63 -22.29 8.65
CA SER A 280 15.15 -21.71 9.88
C SER A 280 15.09 -20.17 9.93
N GLU A 281 15.28 -19.48 8.80
CA GLU A 281 15.15 -18.02 8.70
C GLU A 281 13.68 -17.60 8.78
N ILE A 282 12.80 -18.28 8.03
CA ILE A 282 11.35 -18.03 8.05
C ILE A 282 10.81 -18.23 9.47
N GLY A 283 11.17 -19.33 10.13
CA GLY A 283 10.70 -19.64 11.48
C GLY A 283 11.16 -18.62 12.52
N LYS A 284 12.39 -18.08 12.38
CA LYS A 284 12.88 -16.98 13.22
C LYS A 284 12.11 -15.67 12.97
N GLU A 285 11.88 -15.32 11.72
CA GLU A 285 11.17 -14.08 11.36
C GLU A 285 9.69 -14.08 11.78
N LEU A 286 9.05 -15.25 11.71
CA LEU A 286 7.65 -15.43 12.10
C LEU A 286 7.48 -15.80 13.59
N GLY A 287 8.57 -16.15 14.27
CA GLY A 287 8.52 -16.59 15.67
C GLY A 287 7.71 -17.88 15.84
N VAL A 288 7.98 -18.88 14.98
CA VAL A 288 7.31 -20.20 14.99
C VAL A 288 8.29 -21.36 15.12
N ALA A 289 7.81 -22.43 15.76
CA ALA A 289 8.55 -23.69 15.91
C ALA A 289 8.29 -24.66 14.75
N ASN A 290 7.17 -24.52 14.03
CA ASN A 290 6.78 -25.43 12.97
C ASN A 290 6.34 -24.68 11.71
N ILE A 291 6.64 -25.27 10.56
CA ILE A 291 6.23 -24.76 9.25
C ILE A 291 5.51 -25.86 8.48
N LEU A 292 4.33 -25.55 7.95
CA LEU A 292 3.61 -26.36 6.97
C LEU A 292 3.87 -25.80 5.58
N GLU A 293 4.38 -26.62 4.68
CA GLU A 293 4.52 -26.29 3.27
C GLU A 293 3.95 -27.40 2.40
N GLY A 294 3.75 -27.12 1.12
CA GLY A 294 3.14 -28.10 0.24
C GLY A 294 2.92 -27.59 -1.17
N SER A 295 2.31 -28.45 -1.97
CA SER A 295 1.96 -28.15 -3.35
C SER A 295 0.57 -28.65 -3.71
N VAL A 296 -0.06 -27.96 -4.66
CA VAL A 296 -1.39 -28.27 -5.17
C VAL A 296 -1.31 -28.43 -6.68
N GLN A 297 -1.88 -29.52 -7.18
CA GLN A 297 -2.07 -29.75 -8.61
C GLN A 297 -3.53 -30.03 -8.89
N ARG A 298 -4.15 -29.22 -9.76
CA ARG A 298 -5.55 -29.37 -10.17
C ARG A 298 -5.63 -29.74 -11.65
N ALA A 299 -6.40 -30.79 -11.93
CA ALA A 299 -6.72 -31.24 -13.29
C ALA A 299 -8.22 -31.53 -13.40
N GLY A 300 -8.98 -30.54 -13.88
CA GLY A 300 -10.44 -30.62 -13.92
C GLY A 300 -11.04 -30.74 -12.52
N ASN A 301 -11.76 -31.84 -12.27
CA ASN A 301 -12.36 -32.14 -10.97
C ASN A 301 -11.43 -32.91 -10.01
N LYS A 302 -10.20 -33.24 -10.40
CA LYS A 302 -9.25 -33.94 -9.54
C LYS A 302 -8.21 -32.98 -8.98
N VAL A 303 -7.90 -33.15 -7.70
CA VAL A 303 -6.90 -32.36 -6.98
C VAL A 303 -5.92 -33.31 -6.30
N ARG A 304 -4.63 -33.05 -6.50
CA ARG A 304 -3.53 -33.63 -5.75
C ARG A 304 -2.97 -32.57 -4.81
N ILE A 305 -2.90 -32.88 -3.51
CA ILE A 305 -2.30 -32.01 -2.49
C ILE A 305 -1.19 -32.79 -1.80
N ILE A 306 0.01 -32.22 -1.76
CA ILE A 306 1.13 -32.72 -0.97
C ILE A 306 1.34 -31.71 0.15
N ALA A 307 1.36 -32.17 1.40
CA ALA A 307 1.58 -31.31 2.55
C ALA A 307 2.62 -31.94 3.48
N GLN A 308 3.52 -31.12 4.02
CA GLN A 308 4.55 -31.55 4.94
C GLN A 308 4.76 -30.54 6.07
N LEU A 309 4.84 -31.07 7.29
CA LEU A 309 5.09 -30.34 8.53
C LEU A 309 6.54 -30.52 8.93
N ILE A 310 7.23 -29.41 9.17
CA ILE A 310 8.66 -29.34 9.41
C ILE A 310 8.91 -28.67 10.77
N ASP A 311 9.78 -29.26 11.59
CA ASP A 311 10.31 -28.61 12.80
C ASP A 311 11.42 -27.62 12.40
N VAL A 312 11.29 -26.36 12.80
CA VAL A 312 12.19 -25.26 12.37
C VAL A 312 13.60 -25.41 12.94
N GLU A 313 13.74 -25.98 14.14
CA GLU A 313 15.03 -26.06 14.84
C GLU A 313 15.91 -27.18 14.28
N THR A 314 15.29 -28.33 14.01
CA THR A 314 15.96 -29.55 13.54
C THR A 314 15.92 -29.71 12.01
N GLU A 315 15.02 -28.98 11.33
CA GLU A 315 14.66 -29.14 9.92
C GLU A 315 14.16 -30.57 9.59
N GLU A 316 13.70 -31.33 10.60
CA GLU A 316 13.12 -32.66 10.42
C GLU A 316 11.65 -32.60 9.97
N HIS A 317 11.26 -33.52 9.08
CA HIS A 317 9.86 -33.71 8.69
C HIS A 317 9.10 -34.46 9.79
N LEU A 318 8.21 -33.76 10.50
CA LEU A 318 7.36 -34.33 11.55
C LEU A 318 6.21 -35.15 10.96
N TRP A 319 5.70 -34.74 9.79
CA TRP A 319 4.60 -35.38 9.10
C TRP A 319 4.60 -35.03 7.62
N VAL A 320 4.26 -35.99 6.77
CA VAL A 320 4.10 -35.81 5.32
C VAL A 320 2.93 -36.66 4.86
N ASP A 321 2.07 -36.13 3.98
CA ASP A 321 0.99 -36.91 3.37
C ASP A 321 0.66 -36.42 1.95
N THR A 322 -0.02 -37.27 1.19
CA THR A 322 -0.43 -36.99 -0.20
C THR A 322 -1.91 -37.35 -0.39
N TYR A 323 -2.67 -36.37 -0.84
CA TYR A 323 -4.11 -36.47 -1.06
C TYR A 323 -4.41 -36.46 -2.55
N ASP A 324 -4.93 -37.57 -3.06
CA ASP A 324 -5.44 -37.70 -4.43
C ASP A 324 -6.97 -37.86 -4.39
N ARG A 325 -7.72 -36.78 -4.58
CA ARG A 325 -9.19 -36.75 -4.40
C ARG A 325 -9.91 -35.91 -5.45
N GLU A 326 -11.23 -35.96 -5.42
CA GLU A 326 -12.06 -35.03 -6.19
C GLU A 326 -12.18 -33.68 -5.48
N LEU A 327 -12.40 -32.60 -6.24
CA LEU A 327 -12.50 -31.24 -5.73
C LEU A 327 -13.63 -31.08 -4.69
N VAL A 328 -14.69 -31.87 -4.80
CA VAL A 328 -15.82 -31.90 -3.86
C VAL A 328 -15.42 -32.41 -2.46
N ASP A 329 -14.31 -33.15 -2.35
CA ASP A 329 -13.79 -33.66 -1.09
C ASP A 329 -12.84 -32.66 -0.40
N ILE A 330 -12.69 -31.44 -0.93
CA ILE A 330 -11.65 -30.52 -0.45
C ILE A 330 -11.80 -30.15 1.03
N PHE A 331 -13.03 -30.00 1.52
CA PHE A 331 -13.30 -29.71 2.93
C PHE A 331 -12.90 -30.88 3.84
N ALA A 332 -13.06 -32.13 3.36
CA ALA A 332 -12.60 -33.30 4.09
C ALA A 332 -11.07 -33.36 4.16
N ILE A 333 -10.39 -32.98 3.08
CA ILE A 333 -8.92 -32.87 3.07
C ILE A 333 -8.45 -31.81 4.07
N GLN A 334 -9.03 -30.61 4.05
CA GLN A 334 -8.67 -29.54 4.99
C GLN A 334 -8.86 -29.96 6.46
N SER A 335 -9.97 -30.66 6.75
CA SER A 335 -10.27 -31.19 8.08
C SER A 335 -9.26 -32.25 8.52
N ASP A 336 -8.94 -33.20 7.63
CA ASP A 336 -7.98 -34.27 7.90
C ASP A 336 -6.56 -33.73 8.11
N VAL A 337 -6.12 -32.77 7.27
CA VAL A 337 -4.84 -32.08 7.41
C VAL A 337 -4.74 -31.41 8.78
N ALA A 338 -5.76 -30.63 9.18
CA ALA A 338 -5.75 -29.95 10.48
C ALA A 338 -5.66 -30.92 11.66
N LYS A 339 -6.41 -32.02 11.64
CA LYS A 339 -6.37 -33.05 12.69
C LYS A 339 -5.02 -33.77 12.75
N LYS A 340 -4.44 -34.11 11.60
CA LYS A 340 -3.12 -34.78 11.53
C LYS A 340 -2.00 -33.87 12.02
N ILE A 341 -2.05 -32.59 11.68
CA ILE A 341 -1.10 -31.59 12.20
C ILE A 341 -1.25 -31.48 13.73
N ALA A 342 -2.48 -31.35 14.24
CA ALA A 342 -2.72 -31.29 15.68
C ALA A 342 -2.16 -32.53 16.40
N ALA A 343 -2.38 -33.73 15.85
CA ALA A 343 -1.84 -34.97 16.39
C ALA A 343 -0.31 -35.04 16.32
N ALA A 344 0.31 -34.62 15.21
CA ALA A 344 1.76 -34.58 15.03
C ALA A 344 2.44 -33.63 16.03
N LEU A 345 1.83 -32.47 16.27
CA LEU A 345 2.27 -31.49 17.25
C LEU A 345 1.88 -31.84 18.70
N LYS A 346 1.08 -32.89 18.89
CA LYS A 346 0.49 -33.29 20.19
C LYS A 346 -0.34 -32.17 20.83
N ALA A 347 -0.97 -31.34 20.01
CA ALA A 347 -1.92 -30.32 20.44
C ALA A 347 -3.21 -31.00 20.94
N SER A 348 -3.80 -30.44 21.98
CA SER A 348 -5.08 -30.91 22.51
C SER A 348 -6.22 -30.46 21.60
N LEU A 349 -7.09 -31.40 21.22
CA LEU A 349 -8.29 -31.11 20.43
C LEU A 349 -9.53 -31.47 21.24
N THR A 350 -10.35 -30.47 21.57
CA THR A 350 -11.63 -30.66 22.27
C THR A 350 -12.69 -31.22 21.31
N PRO A 351 -13.74 -31.89 21.82
CA PRO A 351 -14.85 -32.38 20.98
C PRO A 351 -15.54 -31.25 20.18
N GLU A 352 -15.64 -30.05 20.78
CA GLU A 352 -16.21 -28.87 20.13
C GLU A 352 -15.32 -28.36 18.99
N GLU A 353 -14.01 -28.28 19.19
CA GLU A 353 -13.06 -27.93 18.13
C GLU A 353 -13.07 -28.95 17.00
N GLU A 354 -13.08 -30.25 17.35
CA GLU A 354 -13.17 -31.32 16.34
C GLU A 354 -14.45 -31.19 15.51
N LYS A 355 -15.59 -30.91 16.15
CA LYS A 355 -16.85 -30.67 15.45
C LYS A 355 -16.73 -29.49 14.48
N ARG A 356 -16.22 -28.34 14.94
CA ARG A 356 -16.05 -27.12 14.11
C ARG A 356 -15.10 -27.34 12.93
N ILE A 357 -14.07 -28.16 13.10
CA ILE A 357 -13.12 -28.47 12.02
C ILE A 357 -13.83 -29.28 10.92
N ASN A 358 -14.68 -30.24 11.30
CA ASN A 358 -15.41 -31.08 10.36
C ASN A 358 -16.62 -30.39 9.70
N GLU A 359 -17.01 -29.20 10.18
CA GLU A 359 -18.10 -28.44 9.60
C GLU A 359 -17.72 -27.91 8.21
N LYS A 360 -18.51 -28.28 7.22
CA LYS A 360 -18.36 -27.78 5.86
C LYS A 360 -18.89 -26.35 5.76
N PRO A 361 -18.11 -25.41 5.21
CA PRO A 361 -18.54 -24.03 4.98
C PRO A 361 -19.76 -23.91 4.06
N THR A 362 -19.83 -24.76 3.04
CA THR A 362 -20.88 -24.80 2.01
C THR A 362 -20.90 -26.17 1.33
N GLU A 363 -22.03 -26.56 0.73
CA GLU A 363 -22.12 -27.72 -0.18
C GLU A 363 -21.96 -27.32 -1.65
N ASN A 364 -21.81 -26.02 -1.95
CA ASN A 364 -21.65 -25.48 -3.30
C ASN A 364 -20.21 -25.01 -3.55
N MET A 365 -19.46 -25.78 -4.34
CA MET A 365 -18.07 -25.47 -4.66
C MET A 365 -17.88 -24.19 -5.49
N GLU A 366 -18.87 -23.81 -6.31
CA GLU A 366 -18.82 -22.56 -7.06
C GLU A 366 -19.01 -21.35 -6.13
N ALA A 367 -19.91 -21.46 -5.15
CA ALA A 367 -20.04 -20.46 -4.10
C ALA A 367 -18.74 -20.31 -3.29
N TYR A 368 -18.08 -21.43 -3.00
CA TYR A 368 -16.79 -21.43 -2.30
C TYR A 368 -15.68 -20.72 -3.08
N ASP A 369 -15.59 -20.92 -4.39
CA ASP A 369 -14.62 -20.23 -5.26
C ASP A 369 -14.82 -18.70 -5.20
N PHE A 370 -16.06 -18.24 -5.37
CA PHE A 370 -16.37 -16.81 -5.25
C PHE A 370 -16.08 -16.24 -3.86
N TYR A 371 -16.37 -17.00 -2.80
CA TYR A 371 -16.01 -16.60 -1.43
C TYR A 371 -14.51 -16.38 -1.27
N LEU A 372 -13.69 -17.32 -1.75
CA LEU A 372 -12.24 -17.18 -1.70
C LEU A 372 -11.79 -15.95 -2.48
N ARG A 373 -12.35 -15.71 -3.67
CA ARG A 373 -11.99 -14.53 -4.49
C ARG A 373 -12.30 -13.24 -3.77
N GLY A 374 -13.45 -13.19 -3.08
CA GLY A 374 -13.80 -12.08 -2.21
C GLY A 374 -12.75 -11.85 -1.11
N ASN A 375 -12.29 -12.93 -0.45
CA ASN A 375 -11.26 -12.85 0.60
C ASN A 375 -9.97 -12.23 0.04
N ASP A 376 -9.50 -12.69 -1.12
CA ASP A 376 -8.28 -12.17 -1.72
C ASP A 376 -8.40 -10.67 -2.01
N TYR A 377 -9.43 -10.24 -2.75
CA TYR A 377 -9.65 -8.81 -3.04
C TYR A 377 -9.74 -7.96 -1.77
N SER A 378 -10.41 -8.45 -0.73
CA SER A 378 -10.53 -7.71 0.54
C SER A 378 -9.22 -7.55 1.33
N THR A 379 -8.19 -8.35 1.01
CA THR A 379 -6.89 -8.31 1.72
C THR A 379 -5.77 -7.63 0.93
N ARG A 380 -6.00 -7.27 -0.34
CA ARG A 380 -4.98 -6.62 -1.19
C ARG A 380 -4.65 -5.20 -0.74
N SER A 381 -5.67 -4.36 -0.59
CA SER A 381 -5.57 -2.97 -0.13
C SER A 381 -6.95 -2.43 0.26
N SER A 382 -6.97 -1.31 0.97
CA SER A 382 -8.20 -0.67 1.47
C SER A 382 -8.82 0.34 0.50
N ASP A 383 -8.61 0.18 -0.80
CA ASP A 383 -9.20 1.06 -1.82
C ASP A 383 -10.63 0.65 -2.20
N GLU A 384 -11.39 1.62 -2.72
CA GLU A 384 -12.79 1.43 -3.09
C GLU A 384 -12.99 0.32 -4.14
N SER A 385 -12.06 0.19 -5.09
CA SER A 385 -12.18 -0.78 -6.19
C SER A 385 -12.12 -2.21 -5.64
N ASN A 386 -11.14 -2.49 -4.80
CA ASN A 386 -11.00 -3.80 -4.17
C ASN A 386 -12.19 -4.15 -3.27
N PHE A 387 -12.72 -3.19 -2.49
CA PHE A 387 -13.95 -3.43 -1.72
C PHE A 387 -15.17 -3.70 -2.61
N LYS A 388 -15.34 -2.95 -3.70
CA LYS A 388 -16.44 -3.17 -4.67
C LYS A 388 -16.35 -4.57 -5.29
N ILE A 389 -15.16 -4.99 -5.74
CA ILE A 389 -14.97 -6.31 -6.33
C ILE A 389 -15.19 -7.41 -5.28
N GLY A 390 -14.65 -7.24 -4.08
CA GLY A 390 -14.86 -8.16 -2.97
C GLY A 390 -16.34 -8.37 -2.65
N ILE A 391 -17.11 -7.27 -2.53
CA ILE A 391 -18.56 -7.31 -2.36
C ILE A 391 -19.23 -8.10 -3.47
N GLN A 392 -18.90 -7.84 -4.75
CA GLN A 392 -19.48 -8.57 -5.88
C GLN A 392 -19.19 -10.08 -5.82
N MET A 393 -17.99 -10.47 -5.39
CA MET A 393 -17.64 -11.88 -5.24
C MET A 393 -18.43 -12.52 -4.09
N TYR A 394 -18.55 -11.85 -2.94
CA TYR A 394 -19.34 -12.37 -1.82
C TYR A 394 -20.85 -12.42 -2.14
N GLU A 395 -21.38 -11.43 -2.86
CA GLU A 395 -22.77 -11.43 -3.35
C GLU A 395 -23.04 -12.66 -4.23
N LYS A 396 -22.16 -12.95 -5.19
CA LYS A 396 -22.27 -14.17 -6.01
C LYS A 396 -22.21 -15.45 -5.17
N ALA A 397 -21.33 -15.50 -4.16
CA ALA A 397 -21.23 -16.65 -3.27
C ALA A 397 -22.55 -16.90 -2.51
N VAL A 398 -23.17 -15.85 -1.95
CA VAL A 398 -24.43 -15.99 -1.20
C VAL A 398 -25.66 -16.17 -2.09
N ASP A 399 -25.61 -15.75 -3.36
CA ASP A 399 -26.65 -16.04 -4.34
C ASP A 399 -26.64 -17.51 -4.76
N LEU A 400 -25.43 -18.10 -4.92
CA LEU A 400 -25.24 -19.52 -5.25
C LEU A 400 -25.50 -20.44 -4.05
N ASP A 401 -25.21 -20.00 -2.83
CA ASP A 401 -25.57 -20.68 -1.60
C ASP A 401 -26.06 -19.70 -0.51
N PRO A 402 -27.38 -19.49 -0.40
CA PRO A 402 -27.98 -18.62 0.62
C PRO A 402 -27.79 -19.09 2.07
N ASN A 403 -27.24 -20.28 2.30
CA ASN A 403 -26.94 -20.84 3.62
C ASN A 403 -25.45 -20.75 3.97
N PHE A 404 -24.63 -20.11 3.13
CA PHE A 404 -23.19 -19.96 3.35
C PHE A 404 -22.87 -18.85 4.37
N ALA A 405 -22.92 -19.18 5.66
CA ALA A 405 -22.82 -18.22 6.77
C ALA A 405 -21.52 -17.40 6.80
N LEU A 406 -20.37 -17.99 6.42
CA LEU A 406 -19.10 -17.27 6.33
C LEU A 406 -19.10 -16.20 5.24
N ALA A 407 -19.68 -16.49 4.07
CA ALA A 407 -19.80 -15.52 2.98
C ALA A 407 -20.70 -14.34 3.36
N HIS A 408 -21.81 -14.59 4.07
CA HIS A 408 -22.64 -13.53 4.65
C HIS A 408 -21.87 -12.67 5.67
N SER A 409 -21.02 -13.29 6.50
CA SER A 409 -20.19 -12.57 7.48
C SER A 409 -19.19 -11.64 6.79
N LYS A 410 -18.49 -12.14 5.77
CA LYS A 410 -17.54 -11.32 4.98
C LYS A 410 -18.22 -10.22 4.18
N LEU A 411 -19.40 -10.49 3.61
CA LEU A 411 -20.22 -9.48 2.92
C LEU A 411 -20.61 -8.33 3.86
N SER A 412 -20.97 -8.66 5.11
CA SER A 412 -21.24 -7.64 6.13
C SER A 412 -20.01 -6.79 6.43
N ILE A 413 -18.85 -7.41 6.67
CA ILE A 413 -17.59 -6.68 6.93
C ILE A 413 -17.26 -5.76 5.75
N ALA A 414 -17.31 -6.25 4.52
CA ALA A 414 -16.99 -5.44 3.34
C ALA A 414 -17.93 -4.23 3.15
N HIS A 415 -19.21 -4.38 3.50
CA HIS A 415 -20.13 -3.24 3.54
C HIS A 415 -19.82 -2.26 4.68
N SER A 416 -19.47 -2.76 5.87
CA SER A 416 -19.03 -1.94 6.99
C SER A 416 -17.75 -1.18 6.68
N ASP A 417 -16.82 -1.77 5.92
CA ASP A 417 -15.56 -1.15 5.51
C ASP A 417 -15.77 -0.04 4.47
N MET A 418 -16.64 -0.24 3.47
CA MET A 418 -17.06 0.84 2.55
C MET A 418 -17.58 2.08 3.30
N TYR A 419 -18.29 1.85 4.40
CA TYR A 419 -18.79 2.92 5.26
C TYR A 419 -17.70 3.53 6.15
N TRP A 420 -16.80 2.70 6.69
CA TRP A 420 -15.68 3.13 7.53
C TRP A 420 -14.67 4.00 6.80
N PHE A 421 -14.32 3.63 5.57
CA PHE A 421 -13.35 4.34 4.73
C PHE A 421 -13.96 5.49 3.92
N TYR A 422 -15.20 5.89 4.23
CA TYR A 422 -15.89 7.04 3.65
C TYR A 422 -16.18 6.95 2.14
N TYR A 423 -16.14 5.74 1.56
CA TYR A 423 -16.54 5.54 0.15
C TYR A 423 -18.06 5.55 -0.04
N ASP A 424 -18.82 5.04 0.94
CA ASP A 424 -20.28 5.10 0.93
C ASP A 424 -20.83 5.24 2.35
N ARG A 425 -21.17 6.47 2.73
CA ARG A 425 -21.70 6.84 4.05
C ARG A 425 -23.22 6.76 4.16
N THR A 426 -23.91 6.12 3.21
CA THR A 426 -25.37 6.00 3.24
C THR A 426 -25.85 5.01 4.30
N GLU A 427 -27.01 5.28 4.89
CA GLU A 427 -27.67 4.32 5.80
C GLU A 427 -28.02 3.00 5.10
N GLU A 428 -28.26 3.04 3.79
CA GLU A 428 -28.47 1.85 2.98
C GLU A 428 -27.24 0.92 2.99
N ARG A 429 -26.03 1.47 2.99
CA ARG A 429 -24.80 0.67 3.11
C ARG A 429 -24.77 -0.11 4.43
N LEU A 430 -25.09 0.55 5.54
CA LEU A 430 -25.19 -0.10 6.85
C LEU A 430 -26.34 -1.09 6.93
N ARG A 431 -27.49 -0.80 6.31
CA ARG A 431 -28.62 -1.74 6.25
C ARG A 431 -28.25 -3.03 5.51
N ARG A 432 -27.45 -2.94 4.43
CA ARG A 432 -26.93 -4.12 3.72
C ARG A 432 -25.95 -4.90 4.57
N SER A 433 -25.04 -4.23 5.27
CA SER A 433 -24.14 -4.87 6.24
C SER A 433 -24.95 -5.64 7.29
N LYS A 434 -25.92 -4.99 7.92
CA LYS A 434 -26.77 -5.59 8.96
C LYS A 434 -27.56 -6.80 8.45
N LYS A 435 -28.15 -6.69 7.26
CA LYS A 435 -28.89 -7.79 6.63
C LYS A 435 -28.00 -9.03 6.45
N ALA A 436 -26.77 -8.84 5.99
CA ALA A 436 -25.84 -9.93 5.75
C ALA A 436 -25.42 -10.61 7.08
N VAL A 437 -25.02 -9.85 8.10
CA VAL A 437 -24.64 -10.46 9.39
C VAL A 437 -25.83 -11.10 10.12
N ASP A 438 -27.03 -10.52 10.03
CA ASP A 438 -28.23 -11.15 10.59
C ASP A 438 -28.52 -12.49 9.93
N ARG A 439 -28.30 -12.59 8.62
CA ARG A 439 -28.41 -13.85 7.91
C ARG A 439 -27.36 -14.85 8.38
N ALA A 440 -26.10 -14.44 8.57
CA ALA A 440 -25.04 -15.29 9.09
C ALA A 440 -25.38 -15.85 10.48
N LEU A 441 -25.86 -15.01 11.40
CA LEU A 441 -26.23 -15.41 12.76
C LEU A 441 -27.51 -16.28 12.80
N ILE A 442 -28.46 -16.09 11.88
CA ILE A 442 -29.62 -16.99 11.74
C ILE A 442 -29.16 -18.39 11.30
N LEU A 443 -28.18 -18.46 10.40
CA LEU A 443 -27.66 -19.73 9.88
C LEU A 443 -26.80 -20.47 10.90
N ASN A 444 -25.96 -19.73 11.62
CA ASN A 444 -25.13 -20.26 12.69
C ASN A 444 -24.93 -19.21 13.80
N PRO A 445 -25.72 -19.28 14.88
CA PRO A 445 -25.63 -18.34 16.01
C PRO A 445 -24.31 -18.41 16.79
N ASN A 446 -23.52 -19.47 16.63
CA ASN A 446 -22.25 -19.66 17.32
C ASN A 446 -21.06 -19.54 16.36
N LEU A 447 -21.24 -18.90 15.19
CA LEU A 447 -20.16 -18.66 14.24
C LEU A 447 -19.33 -17.45 14.70
N PRO A 448 -18.06 -17.63 15.11
CA PRO A 448 -17.26 -16.52 15.63
C PRO A 448 -17.10 -15.38 14.62
N GLU A 449 -16.92 -15.68 13.34
CA GLU A 449 -16.77 -14.69 12.27
C GLU A 449 -18.03 -13.84 12.07
N ALA A 450 -19.21 -14.38 12.37
CA ALA A 450 -20.45 -13.61 12.34
C ALA A 450 -20.53 -12.61 13.50
N HIS A 451 -20.02 -12.99 14.68
CA HIS A 451 -19.87 -12.06 15.81
C HIS A 451 -18.82 -10.99 15.52
N VAL A 452 -17.70 -11.33 14.86
CA VAL A 452 -16.75 -10.33 14.35
C VAL A 452 -17.45 -9.37 13.38
N ALA A 453 -18.22 -9.89 12.42
CA ALA A 453 -18.95 -9.04 11.47
C ALA A 453 -19.96 -8.10 12.17
N LEU A 454 -20.66 -8.58 13.19
CA LEU A 454 -21.63 -7.78 13.94
C LEU A 454 -20.91 -6.71 14.79
N GLY A 455 -19.78 -7.08 15.40
CA GLY A 455 -18.92 -6.15 16.10
C GLY A 455 -18.38 -5.05 15.18
N SER A 456 -17.91 -5.42 13.98
CA SER A 456 -17.49 -4.47 12.94
C SER A 456 -18.64 -3.57 12.46
N TYR A 457 -19.86 -4.08 12.34
CA TYR A 457 -21.04 -3.25 12.03
C TYR A 457 -21.29 -2.18 13.10
N TYR A 458 -21.30 -2.56 14.38
CA TYR A 458 -21.48 -1.61 15.49
C TYR A 458 -20.34 -0.61 15.59
N TYR A 459 -19.11 -1.10 15.40
CA TYR A 459 -17.91 -0.28 15.42
C TYR A 459 -17.89 0.71 14.24
N HIS A 460 -17.91 0.23 13.01
CA HIS A 460 -17.68 1.06 11.83
C HIS A 460 -18.89 1.95 11.50
N GLY A 461 -20.11 1.47 11.76
CA GLY A 461 -21.35 2.18 11.46
C GLY A 461 -21.65 3.31 12.44
N TYR A 462 -21.90 2.96 13.70
CA TYR A 462 -22.49 3.90 14.67
C TYR A 462 -21.55 4.31 15.79
N LEU A 463 -20.33 3.74 15.81
CA LEU A 463 -19.37 3.92 16.90
C LEU A 463 -19.93 3.40 18.24
N GLU A 464 -20.74 2.35 18.20
CA GLU A 464 -21.32 1.70 19.38
C GLU A 464 -20.29 0.72 19.99
N TYR A 465 -19.25 1.29 20.60
CA TYR A 465 -18.05 0.58 21.03
C TYR A 465 -18.30 -0.54 22.03
N GLU A 466 -19.18 -0.33 23.00
CA GLU A 466 -19.52 -1.35 24.00
C GLU A 466 -20.22 -2.55 23.37
N LYS A 467 -21.08 -2.33 22.38
CA LYS A 467 -21.71 -3.44 21.64
C LYS A 467 -20.67 -4.15 20.77
N ALA A 468 -19.79 -3.40 20.10
CA ALA A 468 -18.73 -3.99 19.30
C ALA A 468 -17.82 -4.91 20.12
N LEU A 469 -17.35 -4.44 21.28
CA LEU A 469 -16.49 -5.22 22.16
C LEU A 469 -17.18 -6.47 22.70
N LYS A 470 -18.46 -6.38 23.07
CA LYS A 470 -19.21 -7.56 23.51
C LYS A 470 -19.27 -8.66 22.45
N GLU A 471 -19.49 -8.29 21.19
CA GLU A 471 -19.50 -9.25 20.08
C GLU A 471 -18.10 -9.79 19.79
N PHE A 472 -17.05 -8.95 19.88
CA PHE A 472 -15.67 -9.40 19.76
C PHE A 472 -15.27 -10.35 20.89
N GLU A 473 -15.65 -10.07 22.14
CA GLU A 473 -15.48 -10.97 23.29
C GLU A 473 -16.20 -12.30 23.07
N THR A 474 -17.42 -12.27 22.52
CA THR A 474 -18.16 -13.49 22.16
C THR A 474 -17.39 -14.30 21.12
N ALA A 475 -16.79 -13.67 20.11
CA ALA A 475 -15.95 -14.37 19.14
C ALA A 475 -14.70 -15.00 19.78
N VAL A 476 -14.07 -14.33 20.75
CA VAL A 476 -12.97 -14.89 21.56
C VAL A 476 -13.45 -16.10 22.36
N ASP A 477 -14.58 -16.00 23.05
CA ASP A 477 -15.16 -17.07 23.86
C ASP A 477 -15.55 -18.30 23.03
N LEU A 478 -15.95 -18.09 21.77
CA LEU A 478 -16.21 -19.16 20.80
C LEU A 478 -14.92 -19.78 20.21
N GLY A 479 -13.74 -19.28 20.62
CA GLY A 479 -12.43 -19.83 20.28
C GLY A 479 -11.77 -19.23 19.04
N LEU A 480 -12.23 -18.09 18.53
CA LEU A 480 -11.57 -17.44 17.40
C LEU A 480 -10.26 -16.78 17.82
N ASN A 481 -9.15 -17.31 17.35
CA ASN A 481 -7.82 -16.75 17.57
C ASN A 481 -7.29 -16.11 16.26
N SER A 482 -7.60 -14.84 16.03
CA SER A 482 -7.26 -14.13 14.78
C SER A 482 -6.67 -12.75 15.04
N ALA A 483 -5.62 -12.38 14.29
CA ALA A 483 -5.01 -11.06 14.37
C ALA A 483 -6.01 -9.93 14.09
N PHE A 484 -6.95 -10.15 13.16
CA PHE A 484 -7.98 -9.17 12.80
C PHE A 484 -8.92 -8.86 13.98
N LEU A 485 -9.27 -9.88 14.78
CA LEU A 485 -10.12 -9.71 15.96
C LEU A 485 -9.43 -8.85 17.03
N TYR A 486 -8.19 -9.18 17.38
CA TYR A 486 -7.43 -8.41 18.37
C TYR A 486 -7.08 -7.00 17.88
N LEU A 487 -6.84 -6.82 16.58
CA LEU A 487 -6.72 -5.50 15.96
C LEU A 487 -8.02 -4.69 16.13
N GLY A 488 -9.18 -5.31 15.91
CA GLY A 488 -10.49 -4.68 16.11
C GLY A 488 -10.74 -4.27 17.56
N ILE A 489 -10.48 -5.16 18.53
CA ILE A 489 -10.59 -4.89 19.98
C ILE A 489 -9.69 -3.72 20.37
N GLY A 490 -8.42 -3.76 19.98
CA GLY A 490 -7.46 -2.70 20.29
C GLY A 490 -7.85 -1.36 19.67
N ALA A 491 -8.33 -1.37 18.42
CA ALA A 491 -8.79 -0.16 17.74
C ALA A 491 -10.00 0.47 18.45
N VAL A 492 -10.97 -0.33 18.91
CA VAL A 492 -12.11 0.17 19.68
C VAL A 492 -11.67 0.71 21.04
N GLN A 493 -10.83 -0.01 21.78
CA GLN A 493 -10.30 0.43 23.08
C GLN A 493 -9.56 1.77 22.96
N ARG A 494 -8.73 1.93 21.93
CA ARG A 494 -8.04 3.19 21.63
C ARG A 494 -9.01 4.34 21.44
N ARG A 495 -10.08 4.13 20.65
CA ARG A 495 -11.10 5.15 20.40
C ARG A 495 -11.96 5.47 21.61
N GLN A 496 -12.04 4.57 22.59
CA GLN A 496 -12.61 4.83 23.92
C GLN A 496 -11.61 5.48 24.90
N GLY A 497 -10.37 5.78 24.48
CA GLY A 497 -9.34 6.35 25.33
C GLY A 497 -8.57 5.33 26.20
N ARG A 498 -8.89 4.03 26.09
CA ARG A 498 -8.24 2.94 26.84
C ARG A 498 -6.95 2.49 26.15
N MET A 499 -5.98 3.40 26.09
CA MET A 499 -4.76 3.26 25.27
C MET A 499 -3.86 2.08 25.67
N GLU A 500 -3.65 1.87 26.97
CA GLU A 500 -2.79 0.77 27.44
C GLU A 500 -3.42 -0.61 27.17
N GLU A 501 -4.75 -0.75 27.34
CA GLU A 501 -5.46 -1.97 26.93
C GLU A 501 -5.38 -2.20 25.42
N ALA A 502 -5.48 -1.12 24.63
CA ALA A 502 -5.34 -1.20 23.18
C ALA A 502 -3.95 -1.73 22.78
N ILE A 503 -2.88 -1.25 23.42
CA ILE A 503 -1.51 -1.74 23.19
C ILE A 503 -1.38 -3.24 23.47
N VAL A 504 -2.00 -3.74 24.54
CA VAL A 504 -2.00 -5.18 24.85
C VAL A 504 -2.63 -5.99 23.71
N ASN A 505 -3.80 -5.58 23.24
CA ASN A 505 -4.48 -6.28 22.14
C ASN A 505 -3.76 -6.14 20.79
N PHE A 506 -3.18 -4.97 20.50
CA PHE A 506 -2.36 -4.83 19.30
C PHE A 506 -1.09 -5.67 19.34
N LYS A 507 -0.42 -5.80 20.50
CA LYS A 507 0.70 -6.73 20.67
C LYS A 507 0.26 -8.18 20.46
N LYS A 508 -0.92 -8.56 20.94
CA LYS A 508 -1.50 -9.87 20.66
C LYS A 508 -1.73 -10.09 19.16
N ALA A 509 -2.20 -9.06 18.45
CA ALA A 509 -2.34 -9.11 17.00
C ALA A 509 -0.98 -9.27 16.29
N VAL A 510 0.09 -8.60 16.78
CA VAL A 510 1.48 -8.80 16.27
C VAL A 510 1.97 -10.22 16.50
N GLU A 511 1.66 -10.86 17.62
CA GLU A 511 2.05 -12.27 17.84
C GLU A 511 1.46 -13.21 16.77
N LEU A 512 0.26 -12.91 16.29
CA LEU A 512 -0.47 -13.71 15.29
C LEU A 512 -0.15 -13.30 13.85
N ASP A 513 0.24 -12.05 13.62
CA ASP A 513 0.55 -11.50 12.30
C ASP A 513 1.77 -10.55 12.36
N PRO A 514 2.97 -11.11 12.62
CA PRO A 514 4.18 -10.33 12.95
C PRO A 514 4.73 -9.49 11.79
N ARG A 515 4.25 -9.73 10.57
CA ARG A 515 4.69 -9.05 9.35
C ARG A 515 3.60 -8.19 8.71
N SER A 516 2.56 -7.84 9.47
CA SER A 516 1.57 -6.85 9.06
C SER A 516 2.06 -5.42 9.26
N SER A 517 2.19 -4.67 8.16
CA SER A 517 2.47 -3.24 8.23
C SER A 517 1.34 -2.47 8.93
N ILE A 518 0.09 -2.90 8.74
CA ILE A 518 -1.09 -2.26 9.32
C ILE A 518 -1.08 -2.34 10.85
N ILE A 519 -0.77 -3.51 11.41
CA ILE A 519 -0.73 -3.67 12.88
C ILE A 519 0.46 -2.90 13.46
N ALA A 520 1.62 -2.92 12.78
CA ALA A 520 2.77 -2.12 13.17
C ALA A 520 2.45 -0.62 13.17
N TYR A 521 1.77 -0.11 12.13
CA TYR A 521 1.30 1.27 12.06
C TYR A 521 0.34 1.61 13.20
N ASN A 522 -0.65 0.75 13.49
CA ASN A 522 -1.62 0.98 14.58
C ASN A 522 -0.94 1.07 15.97
N LEU A 523 0.05 0.22 16.24
CA LEU A 523 0.88 0.34 17.45
C LEU A 523 1.61 1.68 17.48
N ALA A 524 2.27 2.04 16.38
CA ALA A 524 3.03 3.28 16.31
C ALA A 524 2.16 4.51 16.55
N GLU A 525 1.00 4.57 15.91
CA GLU A 525 0.03 5.63 16.05
C GLU A 525 -0.46 5.73 17.51
N THR A 526 -0.74 4.59 18.14
CA THR A 526 -1.15 4.56 19.57
C THR A 526 -0.06 5.07 20.51
N PHE A 527 1.20 4.67 20.28
CA PHE A 527 2.32 5.20 21.03
C PHE A 527 2.54 6.70 20.78
N GLY A 528 2.33 7.16 19.54
CA GLY A 528 2.39 8.58 19.16
C GLY A 528 1.37 9.42 19.94
N LEU A 529 0.11 8.94 20.04
CA LEU A 529 -0.95 9.60 20.82
C LEU A 529 -0.60 9.68 22.32
N LEU A 530 0.07 8.66 22.86
CA LEU A 530 0.60 8.66 24.23
C LEU A 530 1.89 9.47 24.38
N ARG A 531 2.40 10.06 23.30
CA ARG A 531 3.69 10.78 23.24
C ARG A 531 4.89 9.91 23.64
N ARG A 532 4.76 8.59 23.47
CA ARG A 532 5.82 7.58 23.64
C ARG A 532 6.59 7.44 22.32
N TYR A 533 7.25 8.53 21.92
CA TYR A 533 7.72 8.72 20.55
C TYR A 533 8.79 7.72 20.09
N GLU A 534 9.68 7.28 20.99
CA GLU A 534 10.68 6.25 20.66
C GLU A 534 10.03 4.91 20.27
N GLU A 535 8.98 4.51 20.98
CA GLU A 535 8.21 3.31 20.66
C GLU A 535 7.47 3.46 19.34
N ALA A 536 6.85 4.63 19.13
CA ALA A 536 6.19 4.94 17.88
C ALA A 536 7.15 4.85 16.69
N GLU A 537 8.36 5.42 16.80
CA GLU A 537 9.35 5.39 15.73
C GLU A 537 9.79 3.97 15.38
N ARG A 538 10.04 3.12 16.38
CA ARG A 538 10.40 1.71 16.15
C ARG A 538 9.34 0.98 15.35
N HIS A 539 8.07 1.18 15.69
CA HIS A 539 6.96 0.53 14.99
C HIS A 539 6.70 1.11 13.60
N LEU A 540 6.89 2.43 13.39
CA LEU A 540 6.86 3.04 12.05
C LEU A 540 8.00 2.53 11.16
N ASN A 541 9.22 2.39 11.71
CA ASN A 541 10.34 1.80 11.00
C ASN A 541 10.04 0.37 10.56
N LYS A 542 9.41 -0.42 11.44
CA LYS A 542 8.94 -1.77 11.10
C LYS A 542 7.88 -1.73 9.99
N ALA A 543 6.87 -0.87 10.11
CA ALA A 543 5.82 -0.74 9.08
C ALA A 543 6.39 -0.37 7.70
N ILE A 544 7.30 0.61 7.64
CA ILE A 544 8.02 1.01 6.41
C ILE A 544 8.86 -0.16 5.87
N SER A 545 9.57 -0.91 6.72
CA SER A 545 10.38 -2.05 6.26
C SER A 545 9.54 -3.19 5.67
N LEU A 546 8.30 -3.35 6.14
CA LEU A 546 7.37 -4.38 5.67
C LEU A 546 6.67 -3.96 4.37
N ARG A 547 6.31 -2.68 4.25
CA ARG A 547 5.65 -2.09 3.08
C ARG A 547 6.28 -0.73 2.75
N PRO A 548 7.43 -0.72 2.06
CA PRO A 548 8.12 0.53 1.71
C PRO A 548 7.37 1.34 0.65
N ASP A 549 6.42 0.73 -0.06
CA ASP A 549 5.53 1.32 -1.05
C ASP A 549 4.31 2.04 -0.45
N GLU A 550 4.05 1.84 0.85
CA GLU A 550 2.87 2.36 1.54
C GLU A 550 3.15 3.75 2.15
N MET A 551 2.70 4.80 1.44
CA MET A 551 3.01 6.20 1.77
C MET A 551 2.44 6.66 3.13
N SER A 552 1.34 6.06 3.59
CA SER A 552 0.75 6.37 4.90
C SER A 552 1.73 6.15 6.07
N ASN A 553 2.61 5.15 5.97
CA ASN A 553 3.65 4.89 6.97
C ASN A 553 4.68 6.03 7.03
N TYR A 554 5.05 6.60 5.89
CA TYR A 554 5.98 7.75 5.85
C TYR A 554 5.31 9.01 6.35
N PHE A 555 4.03 9.23 6.05
CA PHE A 555 3.26 10.34 6.62
C PHE A 555 3.26 10.28 8.15
N GLY A 556 2.95 9.10 8.73
CA GLY A 556 2.99 8.89 10.18
C GLY A 556 4.36 9.20 10.79
N LYS A 557 5.45 8.75 10.16
CA LYS A 557 6.82 9.00 10.65
C LYS A 557 7.26 10.45 10.48
N MET A 558 6.89 11.09 9.38
CA MET A 558 7.14 12.52 9.16
C MET A 558 6.44 13.34 10.24
N TYR A 559 5.16 13.06 10.50
CA TYR A 559 4.39 13.77 11.51
C TYR A 559 4.88 13.49 12.94
N LEU A 560 5.33 12.26 13.23
CA LEU A 560 5.93 11.88 14.51
C LEU A 560 7.10 12.80 14.89
N TYR A 561 8.03 13.09 13.97
CA TYR A 561 9.17 13.97 14.27
C TYR A 561 8.73 15.42 14.52
N LEU A 562 7.70 15.88 13.81
CA LEU A 562 7.12 17.19 14.08
C LEU A 562 6.49 17.26 15.48
N GLN A 563 5.87 16.18 15.93
CA GLN A 563 5.29 16.08 17.27
C GLN A 563 6.36 15.96 18.36
N TRP A 564 7.36 15.11 18.16
CA TRP A 564 8.34 14.71 19.18
C TRP A 564 9.34 15.81 19.53
N ASP A 565 10.10 16.29 18.55
CA ASP A 565 11.18 17.27 18.76
C ASP A 565 11.03 18.50 17.85
N GLY A 566 10.08 18.48 16.91
CA GLY A 566 9.87 19.56 15.96
C GLY A 566 10.96 19.64 14.88
N ASP A 567 11.70 18.55 14.65
CA ASP A 567 12.83 18.51 13.73
C ASP A 567 12.35 18.44 12.26
N LEU A 568 12.29 19.61 11.63
CA LEU A 568 11.94 19.76 10.21
C LEU A 568 12.91 19.04 9.28
N GLN A 569 14.19 18.87 9.66
CA GLN A 569 15.17 18.20 8.82
C GLN A 569 14.95 16.69 8.83
N LYS A 570 14.72 16.09 9.99
CA LYS A 570 14.33 14.67 10.08
C LYS A 570 13.02 14.41 9.35
N ALA A 571 12.01 15.26 9.55
CA ALA A 571 10.73 15.15 8.88
C ALA A 571 10.88 15.23 7.34
N ARG A 572 11.70 16.17 6.84
CA ARG A 572 12.03 16.30 5.41
C ARG A 572 12.78 15.08 4.86
N ALA A 573 13.70 14.50 5.63
CA ALA A 573 14.40 13.29 5.22
C ALA A 573 13.43 12.11 5.04
N VAL A 574 12.38 12.01 5.86
CA VAL A 574 11.32 11.00 5.67
C VAL A 574 10.57 11.22 4.36
N VAL A 575 10.22 12.47 4.01
CA VAL A 575 9.59 12.78 2.72
C VAL A 575 10.47 12.40 1.54
N ALA A 576 11.77 12.70 1.61
CA ALA A 576 12.72 12.32 0.56
C ALA A 576 12.87 10.79 0.41
N ALA A 577 12.83 10.04 1.52
CA ALA A 577 12.82 8.58 1.49
C ALA A 577 11.52 8.02 0.91
N ALA A 578 10.39 8.66 1.20
CA ALA A 578 9.09 8.30 0.63
C ALA A 578 9.10 8.47 -0.89
N GLU A 579 9.67 9.56 -1.41
CA GLU A 579 9.76 9.84 -2.86
C GLU A 579 10.48 8.72 -3.63
N GLN A 580 11.53 8.14 -3.06
CA GLN A 580 12.29 7.04 -3.68
C GLN A 580 11.48 5.75 -3.80
N ASN A 581 10.52 5.55 -2.89
CA ASN A 581 9.71 4.33 -2.82
C ASN A 581 8.28 4.54 -3.32
N ALA A 582 7.90 5.79 -3.60
CA ALA A 582 6.56 6.14 -4.06
C ALA A 582 6.19 5.37 -5.32
N VAL A 583 5.03 4.71 -5.28
CA VAL A 583 4.43 4.11 -6.47
C VAL A 583 4.05 5.22 -7.46
N SER A 584 3.62 6.38 -6.95
CA SER A 584 3.23 7.54 -7.74
C SER A 584 3.54 8.84 -7.01
N VAL A 585 4.06 9.83 -7.72
CA VAL A 585 4.19 11.22 -7.22
C VAL A 585 2.84 11.93 -7.08
N ARG A 586 1.76 11.29 -7.55
CA ARG A 586 0.37 11.71 -7.33
C ARG A 586 -0.31 10.96 -6.18
N ASP A 587 0.42 10.12 -5.44
CA ASP A 587 -0.14 9.48 -4.25
C ASP A 587 -0.69 10.54 -3.27
N PRO A 588 -1.94 10.41 -2.79
CA PRO A 588 -2.57 11.41 -1.93
C PRO A 588 -1.79 11.67 -0.64
N PHE A 589 -1.25 10.63 0.02
CA PHE A 589 -0.46 10.79 1.23
C PHE A 589 0.84 11.52 0.92
N TYR A 590 1.51 11.17 -0.18
CA TYR A 590 2.73 11.87 -0.58
C TYR A 590 2.50 13.38 -0.83
N ILE A 591 1.42 13.73 -1.54
CA ILE A 591 1.08 15.15 -1.78
C ILE A 591 0.76 15.86 -0.46
N VAL A 592 -0.01 15.22 0.42
CA VAL A 592 -0.36 15.76 1.74
C VAL A 592 0.89 15.97 2.61
N MET A 593 1.89 15.07 2.55
CA MET A 593 3.18 15.25 3.22
C MET A 593 3.90 16.50 2.73
N ILE A 594 3.98 16.70 1.41
CA ILE A 594 4.61 17.89 0.80
C ILE A 594 3.87 19.16 1.21
N TYR A 595 2.53 19.13 1.18
CA TYR A 595 1.69 20.25 1.58
C TYR A 595 1.96 20.69 3.02
N TYR A 596 1.88 19.75 3.97
CA TYR A 596 2.11 20.05 5.39
C TYR A 596 3.56 20.45 5.68
N MET A 597 4.55 19.74 5.12
CA MET A 597 5.95 20.11 5.31
C MET A 597 6.27 21.52 4.81
N SER A 598 5.69 21.91 3.67
CA SER A 598 5.84 23.26 3.12
C SER A 598 5.21 24.32 4.03
N ILE A 599 4.09 24.02 4.69
CA ILE A 599 3.48 24.91 5.69
C ILE A 599 4.39 25.09 6.92
N TYR A 600 4.90 23.99 7.49
CA TYR A 600 5.76 24.06 8.68
C TYR A 600 7.09 24.79 8.41
N GLU A 601 7.59 24.73 7.18
CA GLU A 601 8.76 25.48 6.73
C GLU A 601 8.43 26.90 6.24
N LYS A 602 7.16 27.29 6.28
CA LYS A 602 6.67 28.60 5.82
C LYS A 602 6.94 28.87 4.34
N ARG A 603 7.00 27.82 3.52
CA ARG A 603 7.07 27.86 2.05
C ARG A 603 5.67 27.75 1.46
N PHE A 604 4.87 28.79 1.62
CA PHE A 604 3.43 28.76 1.32
C PHE A 604 3.12 28.68 -0.18
N GLU A 605 3.99 29.21 -1.04
CA GLU A 605 3.90 29.06 -2.50
C GLU A 605 4.10 27.60 -2.93
N ASP A 606 5.06 26.90 -2.32
CA ASP A 606 5.31 25.47 -2.57
C ASP A 606 4.11 24.64 -2.11
N ALA A 607 3.55 24.96 -0.94
CA ALA A 607 2.33 24.34 -0.45
C ALA A 607 1.16 24.55 -1.43
N LEU A 608 0.96 25.77 -1.93
CA LEU A 608 -0.08 26.09 -2.91
C LEU A 608 0.14 25.34 -4.24
N SER A 609 1.39 25.26 -4.71
CA SER A 609 1.76 24.51 -5.91
C SER A 609 1.46 23.02 -5.77
N SER A 610 1.74 22.42 -4.60
CA SER A 610 1.48 21.00 -4.36
C SER A 610 -0.01 20.61 -4.54
N LEU A 611 -0.94 21.53 -4.23
CA LEU A 611 -2.39 21.29 -4.38
C LEU A 611 -2.81 21.06 -5.83
N SER A 612 -2.06 21.58 -6.82
CA SER A 612 -2.33 21.33 -8.24
C SER A 612 -2.08 19.88 -8.69
N LYS A 613 -1.39 19.09 -7.85
CA LYS A 613 -1.10 17.68 -8.10
C LYS A 613 -2.12 16.74 -7.46
N MET A 614 -3.01 17.25 -6.60
CA MET A 614 -4.09 16.44 -6.04
C MET A 614 -5.13 16.18 -7.12
N ASP A 615 -5.39 14.91 -7.40
CA ASP A 615 -6.47 14.52 -8.31
C ASP A 615 -7.85 14.82 -7.66
N ASP A 616 -7.95 14.63 -6.33
CA ASP A 616 -9.14 14.98 -5.55
C ASP A 616 -9.15 16.46 -5.13
N ARG A 617 -10.34 17.07 -5.17
CA ARG A 617 -10.55 18.47 -4.74
C ARG A 617 -10.64 18.64 -3.23
N ALA A 618 -10.40 17.59 -2.45
CA ALA A 618 -10.42 17.66 -1.00
C ALA A 618 -9.48 16.63 -0.39
N ILE A 619 -8.98 16.93 0.80
CA ILE A 619 -8.54 15.89 1.74
C ILE A 619 -9.81 15.35 2.39
N ASP A 620 -10.20 14.12 2.09
CA ASP A 620 -11.38 13.46 2.65
C ASP A 620 -10.98 12.15 3.33
N ASN A 621 -10.93 12.16 4.66
CA ASN A 621 -10.62 10.99 5.45
C ASN A 621 -11.33 11.04 6.81
N GLN A 622 -11.15 10.01 7.64
CA GLN A 622 -11.86 9.88 8.91
C GLN A 622 -11.68 11.06 9.89
N PHE A 623 -10.59 11.81 9.77
CA PHE A 623 -10.22 12.89 10.68
C PHE A 623 -10.69 14.25 10.17
N ASN A 624 -10.53 14.51 8.87
CA ASN A 624 -10.85 15.80 8.27
C ASN A 624 -11.47 15.69 6.87
N TYR A 625 -12.36 16.64 6.59
CA TYR A 625 -12.79 16.98 5.25
C TYR A 625 -12.34 18.41 4.95
N THR A 626 -11.35 18.61 4.08
CA THR A 626 -10.81 19.94 3.77
C THR A 626 -10.75 20.14 2.26
N HIS A 627 -11.69 20.93 1.75
CA HIS A 627 -11.78 21.26 0.32
C HIS A 627 -10.61 22.15 -0.14
N GLU A 628 -10.20 22.01 -1.41
CA GLU A 628 -9.08 22.74 -2.01
C GLU A 628 -9.22 24.26 -1.88
N TYR A 629 -10.45 24.77 -1.92
CA TYR A 629 -10.72 26.20 -1.73
C TYR A 629 -10.36 26.65 -0.31
N GLN A 630 -10.65 25.86 0.72
CA GLN A 630 -10.22 26.18 2.08
C GLN A 630 -8.69 26.14 2.19
N MET A 631 -8.03 25.14 1.57
CA MET A 631 -6.57 25.03 1.57
C MET A 631 -5.92 26.23 0.86
N LYS A 632 -6.41 26.61 -0.33
CA LYS A 632 -5.97 27.78 -1.10
C LYS A 632 -6.19 29.08 -0.34
N ALA A 633 -7.36 29.24 0.29
CA ALA A 633 -7.65 30.41 1.12
C ALA A 633 -6.66 30.54 2.27
N LYS A 634 -6.38 29.45 2.99
CA LYS A 634 -5.39 29.41 4.09
C LYS A 634 -4.00 29.84 3.60
N MET A 635 -3.54 29.32 2.45
CA MET A 635 -2.23 29.70 1.89
C MET A 635 -2.18 31.17 1.49
N HIS A 636 -3.24 31.69 0.85
CA HIS A 636 -3.30 33.10 0.50
C HIS A 636 -3.36 34.02 1.72
N GLY A 637 -3.99 33.58 2.82
CA GLY A 637 -3.94 34.30 4.10
C GLY A 637 -2.51 34.41 4.63
N PHE A 638 -1.73 33.33 4.62
CA PHE A 638 -0.31 33.37 5.01
C PHE A 638 0.57 34.21 4.08
N LEU A 639 0.20 34.29 2.79
CA LEU A 639 0.85 35.16 1.80
C LEU A 639 0.36 36.62 1.84
N ASN A 640 -0.52 36.98 2.79
CA ASN A 640 -1.13 38.31 2.90
C ASN A 640 -1.94 38.75 1.66
N ASN A 641 -2.46 37.80 0.89
CA ASN A 641 -3.29 38.02 -0.29
C ASN A 641 -4.78 38.03 0.08
N SER A 642 -5.20 39.01 0.88
CA SER A 642 -6.53 39.08 1.51
C SER A 642 -7.71 39.03 0.52
N GLY A 643 -7.53 39.56 -0.69
CA GLY A 643 -8.54 39.47 -1.77
C GLY A 643 -8.81 38.03 -2.20
N LEU A 644 -7.75 37.27 -2.50
CA LEU A 644 -7.85 35.86 -2.92
C LEU A 644 -8.26 34.96 -1.75
N GLU A 645 -7.74 35.21 -0.55
CA GLU A 645 -8.15 34.51 0.67
C GLU A 645 -9.68 34.55 0.82
N LYS A 646 -10.26 35.75 0.76
CA LYS A 646 -11.71 35.94 0.88
C LYS A 646 -12.47 35.22 -0.23
N THR A 647 -12.06 35.39 -1.49
CA THR A 647 -12.72 34.75 -2.64
C THR A 647 -12.75 33.22 -2.52
N TYR A 648 -11.65 32.61 -2.10
CA TYR A 648 -11.60 31.16 -1.92
C TYR A 648 -12.40 30.71 -0.71
N TYR A 649 -12.43 31.46 0.41
CA TYR A 649 -13.33 31.13 1.52
C TYR A 649 -14.81 31.25 1.13
N ASP A 650 -15.21 32.25 0.35
CA ASP A 650 -16.59 32.38 -0.16
C ASP A 650 -16.97 31.17 -1.05
N SER A 651 -16.00 30.66 -1.83
CA SER A 651 -16.19 29.44 -2.64
C SER A 651 -16.33 28.20 -1.76
N ALA A 652 -15.46 28.02 -0.76
CA ALA A 652 -15.53 26.91 0.20
C ALA A 652 -16.83 26.92 1.01
N LEU A 653 -17.33 28.11 1.39
CA LEU A 653 -18.58 28.29 2.10
C LEU A 653 -19.77 27.68 1.35
N THR A 654 -19.81 27.85 0.03
CA THR A 654 -20.87 27.29 -0.82
C THR A 654 -20.81 25.77 -0.85
N VAL A 655 -19.60 25.21 -0.98
CA VAL A 655 -19.37 23.75 -0.98
C VAL A 655 -19.87 23.13 0.32
N TYR A 656 -19.41 23.62 1.47
CA TYR A 656 -19.76 23.03 2.76
C TYR A 656 -21.24 23.12 3.08
N LYS A 657 -21.91 24.23 2.72
CA LYS A 657 -23.37 24.33 2.91
C LYS A 657 -24.15 23.30 2.11
N ASN A 658 -23.75 23.06 0.86
CA ASN A 658 -24.41 22.06 0.01
C ASN A 658 -24.18 20.64 0.52
N MET A 659 -22.95 20.36 0.97
CA MET A 659 -22.64 19.06 1.56
C MET A 659 -23.38 18.82 2.87
N ILE A 660 -23.42 19.79 3.79
CA ILE A 660 -24.18 19.68 5.05
C ILE A 660 -25.67 19.51 4.81
N ALA A 661 -26.23 20.12 3.75
CA ALA A 661 -27.62 19.90 3.37
C ALA A 661 -27.90 18.44 2.94
N THR A 662 -26.87 17.71 2.50
CA THR A 662 -26.95 16.31 2.05
C THR A 662 -26.58 15.33 3.16
N ASP A 663 -25.58 15.66 3.97
CA ASP A 663 -25.09 14.87 5.11
C ASP A 663 -24.96 15.77 6.36
N PRO A 664 -26.07 16.02 7.09
CA PRO A 664 -26.09 16.91 8.24
C PRO A 664 -25.45 16.32 9.51
N ASP A 665 -25.03 15.04 9.49
CA ASP A 665 -24.44 14.37 10.64
C ASP A 665 -22.91 14.29 10.56
N ASP A 666 -22.31 14.71 9.43
CA ASP A 666 -20.86 14.76 9.28
C ASP A 666 -20.23 15.94 10.05
N ASN A 667 -19.80 15.65 11.27
CA ASN A 667 -19.05 16.55 12.16
C ASN A 667 -17.83 17.25 11.51
N ARG A 668 -17.19 16.63 10.51
CA ARG A 668 -16.02 17.19 9.81
C ARG A 668 -16.41 18.45 9.03
N LEU A 669 -17.59 18.41 8.39
CA LEU A 669 -18.08 19.52 7.57
C LEU A 669 -18.39 20.76 8.42
N TYR A 670 -18.95 20.58 9.63
CA TYR A 670 -19.22 21.68 10.55
C TYR A 670 -17.94 22.35 11.06
N SER A 671 -16.90 21.57 11.34
CA SER A 671 -15.60 22.12 11.75
C SER A 671 -14.95 22.92 10.63
N SER A 672 -14.93 22.36 9.42
CA SER A 672 -14.43 23.06 8.24
C SER A 672 -15.24 24.32 7.90
N LEU A 673 -16.56 24.26 8.04
CA LEU A 673 -17.43 25.44 7.87
C LEU A 673 -17.14 26.51 8.93
N GLY A 674 -16.93 26.12 10.19
CA GLY A 674 -16.54 27.02 11.28
C GLY A 674 -15.21 27.73 10.98
N LEU A 675 -14.21 26.99 10.50
CA LEU A 675 -12.91 27.54 10.08
C LEU A 675 -13.04 28.52 8.90
N VAL A 676 -13.88 28.21 7.91
CA VAL A 676 -14.19 29.12 6.79
C VAL A 676 -14.86 30.40 7.30
N TYR A 677 -15.84 30.29 8.20
CA TYR A 677 -16.46 31.47 8.80
C TYR A 677 -15.47 32.31 9.61
N ALA A 678 -14.53 31.68 10.32
CA ALA A 678 -13.47 32.39 11.02
C ALA A 678 -12.56 33.15 10.03
N GLY A 679 -12.19 32.52 8.91
CA GLY A 679 -11.43 33.15 7.82
C GLY A 679 -12.16 34.34 7.16
N LEU A 680 -13.49 34.30 7.11
CA LEU A 680 -14.34 35.41 6.64
C LEU A 680 -14.66 36.45 7.72
N ASN A 681 -14.04 36.36 8.90
CA ASN A 681 -14.29 37.22 10.06
C ASN A 681 -15.75 37.23 10.54
N ARG A 682 -16.46 36.10 10.38
CA ARG A 682 -17.85 35.89 10.83
C ARG A 682 -17.89 35.17 12.18
N LYS A 683 -17.37 35.85 13.22
CA LYS A 683 -17.16 35.29 14.56
C LYS A 683 -18.31 34.44 15.13
N LYS A 684 -19.53 34.98 15.14
CA LYS A 684 -20.69 34.27 15.74
C LYS A 684 -21.03 32.98 14.99
N ASP A 685 -20.96 33.01 13.67
CA ASP A 685 -21.22 31.82 12.86
C ASP A 685 -20.09 30.80 13.02
N ALA A 686 -18.83 31.25 13.01
CA ALA A 686 -17.66 30.41 13.18
C ALA A 686 -17.72 29.57 14.46
N ILE A 687 -17.99 30.22 15.60
CA ILE A 687 -18.10 29.55 16.90
C ILE A 687 -19.31 28.60 16.93
N ARG A 688 -20.44 29.00 16.35
CA ARG A 688 -21.65 28.15 16.31
C ARG A 688 -21.37 26.84 15.58
N GLU A 689 -20.81 26.91 14.37
CA GLU A 689 -20.55 25.71 13.56
C GLU A 689 -19.41 24.87 14.16
N GLY A 690 -18.35 25.49 14.67
CA GLY A 690 -17.27 24.77 15.36
C GLY A 690 -17.77 23.98 16.57
N LYS A 691 -18.63 24.59 17.40
CA LYS A 691 -19.28 23.89 18.52
C LYS A 691 -20.20 22.76 18.05
N LYS A 692 -20.90 22.93 16.93
CA LYS A 692 -21.74 21.88 16.38
C LYS A 692 -20.92 20.66 15.94
N GLY A 693 -19.73 20.88 15.37
CA GLY A 693 -18.77 19.81 15.07
C GLY A 693 -18.37 19.00 16.31
N VAL A 694 -18.05 19.68 17.42
CA VAL A 694 -17.74 19.03 18.72
C VAL A 694 -18.96 18.31 19.31
N GLU A 695 -20.16 18.88 19.20
CA GLU A 695 -21.40 18.27 19.70
C GLU A 695 -21.74 16.95 18.98
N LEU A 696 -21.50 16.90 17.66
CA LEU A 696 -21.75 15.71 16.85
C LEU A 696 -20.75 14.57 17.14
N LEU A 697 -19.52 14.92 17.52
CA LEU A 697 -18.49 13.94 17.87
C LEU A 697 -17.66 14.40 19.08
N PRO A 698 -18.19 14.28 20.31
CA PRO A 698 -17.47 14.68 21.51
C PRO A 698 -16.40 13.65 21.90
N ILE A 699 -15.34 14.11 22.58
CA ILE A 699 -14.26 13.24 23.09
C ILE A 699 -14.75 12.15 24.06
N SER A 700 -15.89 12.36 24.72
CA SER A 700 -16.51 11.36 25.60
C SER A 700 -17.16 10.21 24.85
N LYS A 701 -17.56 10.44 23.59
CA LYS A 701 -18.07 9.39 22.69
C LYS A 701 -16.92 8.72 21.94
N GLU A 702 -15.99 9.53 21.44
CA GLU A 702 -14.83 9.06 20.69
C GLU A 702 -13.62 9.94 21.03
N ALA A 703 -12.67 9.38 21.77
CA ALA A 703 -11.59 10.14 22.41
C ALA A 703 -10.54 10.68 21.42
N TRP A 704 -10.44 10.10 20.23
CA TRP A 704 -9.34 10.35 19.31
C TRP A 704 -9.73 11.32 18.18
N ARG A 705 -10.69 10.96 17.32
CA ARG A 705 -11.29 11.86 16.32
C ARG A 705 -12.06 13.01 16.97
N GLY A 706 -12.65 12.80 18.14
CA GLY A 706 -13.25 13.91 18.90
C GLY A 706 -12.25 15.02 19.23
N ALA A 707 -10.97 14.66 19.43
CA ALA A 707 -9.90 15.63 19.71
C ALA A 707 -9.63 16.55 18.51
N TYR A 708 -9.75 16.05 17.28
CA TYR A 708 -9.63 16.89 16.07
C TYR A 708 -10.72 17.96 16.00
N ARG A 709 -11.95 17.64 16.40
CA ARG A 709 -13.05 18.61 16.46
C ARG A 709 -12.79 19.70 17.50
N LEU A 710 -12.20 19.31 18.63
CA LEU A 710 -11.80 20.25 19.68
C LEU A 710 -10.63 21.14 19.24
N GLU A 711 -9.66 20.58 18.53
CA GLU A 711 -8.55 21.34 17.94
C GLU A 711 -9.05 22.34 16.90
N ASP A 712 -9.94 21.93 16.01
CA ASP A 712 -10.57 22.83 15.03
C ASP A 712 -11.30 24.00 15.73
N LEU A 713 -12.01 23.72 16.83
CA LEU A 713 -12.68 24.75 17.64
C LEU A 713 -11.66 25.70 18.30
N ALA A 714 -10.54 25.19 18.81
CA ALA A 714 -9.46 26.01 19.35
C ALA A 714 -8.86 26.93 18.28
N VAL A 715 -8.66 26.43 17.05
CA VAL A 715 -8.20 27.25 15.91
C VAL A 715 -9.23 28.31 15.55
N ILE A 716 -10.52 27.98 15.57
CA ILE A 716 -11.61 28.96 15.36
C ILE A 716 -11.53 30.06 16.40
N TYR A 717 -11.43 29.73 17.70
CA TYR A 717 -11.31 30.70 18.77
C TYR A 717 -10.09 31.61 18.60
N ALA A 718 -8.94 31.04 18.28
CA ALA A 718 -7.73 31.80 18.01
C ALA A 718 -7.91 32.77 16.84
N LYS A 719 -8.53 32.34 15.74
CA LYS A 719 -8.75 33.19 14.56
C LYS A 719 -9.73 34.33 14.80
N VAL A 720 -10.71 34.18 15.69
CA VAL A 720 -11.75 35.20 15.97
C VAL A 720 -11.48 36.04 17.22
N GLY A 721 -10.26 35.95 17.76
CA GLY A 721 -9.79 36.76 18.89
C GLY A 721 -10.28 36.30 20.27
N GLU A 722 -10.77 35.07 20.39
CA GLU A 722 -11.16 34.46 21.68
C GLU A 722 -9.98 33.66 22.26
N TYR A 723 -8.87 34.34 22.55
CA TYR A 723 -7.59 33.69 22.85
C TYR A 723 -7.61 32.85 24.12
N ASP A 724 -8.29 33.29 25.18
CA ASP A 724 -8.39 32.50 26.41
C ASP A 724 -9.15 31.19 26.18
N LEU A 725 -10.27 31.23 25.44
CA LEU A 725 -11.00 30.02 25.08
C LEU A 725 -10.16 29.10 24.20
N ALA A 726 -9.40 29.65 23.25
CA ALA A 726 -8.48 28.84 22.43
C ALA A 726 -7.45 28.11 23.29
N ILE A 727 -6.86 28.80 24.27
CA ILE A 727 -5.82 28.23 25.14
C ILE A 727 -6.41 27.22 26.11
N ASP A 728 -7.63 27.42 26.63
CA ASP A 728 -8.32 26.45 27.47
C ASP A 728 -8.49 25.10 26.74
N GLU A 729 -8.90 25.14 25.46
CA GLU A 729 -9.03 23.93 24.65
C GLU A 729 -7.66 23.28 24.33
N ILE A 730 -6.63 24.09 24.07
CA ILE A 730 -5.26 23.58 23.85
C ILE A 730 -4.72 22.90 25.12
N GLU A 731 -4.91 23.48 26.31
CA GLU A 731 -4.49 22.90 27.58
C GLU A 731 -5.17 21.55 27.83
N LEU A 732 -6.47 21.45 27.53
CA LEU A 732 -7.20 20.18 27.58
C LEU A 732 -6.61 19.15 26.60
N LEU A 733 -6.40 19.52 25.34
CA LEU A 733 -5.81 18.63 24.31
C LEU A 733 -4.40 18.14 24.67
N LEU A 734 -3.58 18.99 25.29
CA LEU A 734 -2.26 18.58 25.79
C LEU A 734 -2.35 17.64 27.00
N SER A 735 -3.42 17.72 27.79
CA SER A 735 -3.61 16.88 28.97
C SER A 735 -4.09 15.45 28.67
N ILE A 736 -4.61 15.20 27.47
CA ILE A 736 -5.11 13.90 27.04
C ILE A 736 -4.21 13.28 25.96
N PRO A 737 -4.29 11.94 25.74
CA PRO A 737 -3.68 11.32 24.56
C PRO A 737 -4.24 11.93 23.28
N GLY A 738 -3.37 12.31 22.35
CA GLY A 738 -3.78 13.04 21.16
C GLY A 738 -2.59 13.54 20.35
N ASP A 739 -2.89 14.02 19.14
CA ASP A 739 -1.88 14.42 18.16
C ASP A 739 -1.25 15.79 18.45
N LEU A 740 -1.92 16.65 19.22
CA LEU A 740 -1.38 17.94 19.58
C LEU A 740 -0.20 17.80 20.54
N SER A 741 0.92 18.43 20.20
CA SER A 741 2.10 18.56 21.05
C SER A 741 2.55 20.01 21.14
N VAL A 742 3.38 20.32 22.15
CA VAL A 742 3.95 21.66 22.29
C VAL A 742 4.81 22.03 21.08
N ASN A 743 5.48 21.06 20.45
CA ASN A 743 6.28 21.33 19.24
C ASN A 743 5.39 21.65 18.03
N ILE A 744 4.26 20.96 17.86
CA ILE A 744 3.27 21.35 16.84
C ILE A 744 2.74 22.75 17.11
N LEU A 745 2.47 23.12 18.36
CA LEU A 745 2.06 24.49 18.71
C LEU A 745 3.12 25.51 18.30
N ARG A 746 4.41 25.22 18.48
CA ARG A 746 5.53 26.09 18.08
C ARG A 746 5.66 26.21 16.55
N LEU A 747 5.49 25.11 15.83
CA LEU A 747 5.73 25.02 14.38
C LEU A 747 4.56 25.53 13.53
N ASP A 748 3.32 25.16 13.85
CA ASP A 748 2.18 25.39 12.96
C ASP A 748 1.77 26.88 12.96
N PRO A 749 1.82 27.57 11.79
CA PRO A 749 1.43 28.99 11.68
C PRO A 749 -0.05 29.24 11.97
N LYS A 750 -0.91 28.21 12.04
CA LYS A 750 -2.32 28.40 12.42
C LYS A 750 -2.49 28.97 13.84
N TRP A 751 -1.48 28.79 14.70
CA TRP A 751 -1.44 29.32 16.07
C TRP A 751 -0.78 30.69 16.19
N ASP A 752 -0.35 31.30 15.08
CA ASP A 752 0.29 32.61 15.09
C ASP A 752 -0.52 33.72 15.79
N PRO A 753 -1.87 33.74 15.74
CA PRO A 753 -2.67 34.69 16.51
C PRO A 753 -2.46 34.64 18.03
N LEU A 754 -1.92 33.55 18.58
CA LEU A 754 -1.69 33.38 20.02
C LEU A 754 -0.27 33.75 20.46
N ARG A 755 0.66 34.02 19.54
CA ARG A 755 2.12 34.14 19.83
C ARG A 755 2.46 35.26 20.80
N GLU A 756 1.64 36.30 20.86
CA GLU A 756 1.82 37.45 21.76
C GLU A 756 1.06 37.27 23.10
N HIS A 757 0.25 36.22 23.24
CA HIS A 757 -0.55 35.99 24.43
C HIS A 757 0.27 35.34 25.55
N GLN A 758 0.31 35.96 26.74
CA GLN A 758 1.22 35.54 27.81
C GLN A 758 0.99 34.10 28.30
N ARG A 759 -0.26 33.62 28.32
CA ARG A 759 -0.56 32.21 28.67
C ARG A 759 0.02 31.24 27.62
N PHE A 760 -0.09 31.58 26.34
CA PHE A 760 0.41 30.74 25.26
C PHE A 760 1.94 30.72 25.24
N ILE A 761 2.60 31.87 25.45
CA ILE A 761 4.07 31.95 25.58
C ILE A 761 4.56 31.03 26.69
N LYS A 762 3.90 31.03 27.86
CA LYS A 762 4.25 30.13 28.97
C LYS A 762 4.02 28.66 28.59
N LEU A 763 2.92 28.36 27.92
CA LEU A 763 2.56 27.01 27.50
C LEU A 763 3.62 26.41 26.57
N ILE A 764 4.12 27.20 25.62
CA ILE A 764 5.13 26.73 24.65
C ILE A 764 6.57 26.93 25.10
N ALA A 765 6.82 27.42 26.31
CA ALA A 765 8.16 27.54 26.88
C ALA A 765 8.60 26.27 27.63
N ASN A 766 7.62 25.50 28.11
CA ASN A 766 7.82 24.18 28.71
C ASN A 766 8.00 23.11 27.63
#